data_AF-A0A7W5VJW5-F1
#
_entry.id   AF-A0A7W5VJW5-F1
#
_cell.length_a   1.000
_cell.length_b   1.000
_cell.length_c   1.000
_cell.angle_alpha   90.00
_cell.angle_beta   90.00
_cell.angle_gamma   90.00
#
_symmetry.space_group_name_H-M   'P 1'
#
loop_
_entity.id
_entity.type
_entity.pdbx_description
1 polymer ?
#
loop_
_entity_poly.entity_id
_entity_poly.type
_entity_poly.pdbx_seq_one_letter_code
_entity_poly.pdbx_strand_id
1 'polypeptide(L)'
;MTSAQGDRQAAVRGYTDTALNYEGDWSALFDQAAIPADGGFNGRLLAWINAALGTSYTEINGAMAAYAASAGATNWSSMNTVPSGGGGPVDPDRYMFFATRNRMPSGSATLTAASGTNYVCSKIIVNTPQYKTRTFRFHLSGFASTEGGNSPQETVVTGTIGTPGNSVSVDAMFMRVGGVFYQLQFSASNTVTVADQTNGAWTDELTVPDVAAESAIELWLFYHTAVGEKIWPVYRIQKERGERVWGASDLSTLLAFKDTPLADSTAALDTSYGQQAQPQYYGPDMMVAKGDWDGRPVALAFVDSLGEARQEFSAAADTRGNLGWFRRWLDRAGGIGRIPYLMVGVPGAGSVREYTGSGSSIATRRRDIIREIIAFNNNKWPFTVVANQLGQNDTSTSYTTWFNTNYRSLVTRIRAEYSGVKIVAFPPLGRTTSARTVTLTSVGTVVTATIASGINGLVTGQTVSIAGATQTEYNGNVVITVTGPTTFTYNFAGSGTSPATGTITAGDLYLRAEYQSFSANNTWPSDGTDASGKWRLRDDILAKTSSCCDDAIDTYSAWVSPSRGGVWPGMLELSSTTLTQQAGTDGVATYNQIVVADASLFRPEQSLNIYSGPDGIARLSTQTIASISGNTITYQGSTAVVLPVGSVVRPGISTDGVHPWGAMIDRIVAGIAQSDKSKFVV
;
A
#
# COMPACT_ATOMS: atom_id res chain seq x y z
N MET A 1 -38.39 7.27 14.32
CA MET A 1 -37.49 7.84 13.30
C MET A 1 -37.21 9.26 13.73
N THR A 2 -35.98 9.52 14.14
CA THR A 2 -35.46 10.87 14.37
C THR A 2 -35.41 11.61 13.04
N SER A 3 -35.63 12.93 13.05
CA SER A 3 -35.40 13.74 11.85
C SER A 3 -33.89 13.86 11.63
N ALA A 4 -33.46 14.09 10.38
CA ALA A 4 -32.03 14.34 10.09
C ALA A 4 -31.44 15.47 10.95
N GLN A 5 -32.26 16.45 11.36
CA GLN A 5 -31.87 17.48 12.33
C GLN A 5 -31.63 16.91 13.74
N GLY A 6 -32.53 16.02 14.20
CA GLY A 6 -32.35 15.30 15.47
C GLY A 6 -31.12 14.39 15.45
N ASP A 7 -30.80 13.78 14.32
CA ASP A 7 -29.60 12.95 14.16
C ASP A 7 -28.32 13.79 14.20
N ARG A 8 -28.30 14.95 13.52
CA ARG A 8 -27.19 15.90 13.64
C ARG A 8 -27.01 16.36 15.07
N GLN A 9 -28.10 16.71 15.76
CA GLN A 9 -28.02 17.09 17.17
C GLN A 9 -27.48 15.94 18.04
N ALA A 10 -27.92 14.70 17.81
CA ALA A 10 -27.40 13.54 18.52
C ALA A 10 -25.90 13.33 18.27
N ALA A 11 -25.43 13.56 17.03
CA ALA A 11 -24.01 13.53 16.71
C ALA A 11 -23.22 14.64 17.45
N VAL A 12 -23.76 15.86 17.50
CA VAL A 12 -23.18 16.97 18.27
C VAL A 12 -23.11 16.64 19.77
N ARG A 13 -24.14 16.02 20.34
CA ARG A 13 -24.13 15.56 21.73
C ARG A 13 -23.07 14.50 21.98
N GLY A 14 -22.94 13.53 21.08
CA GLY A 14 -21.89 12.52 21.15
C GLY A 14 -20.48 13.11 21.11
N TYR A 15 -20.31 14.28 20.47
CA TYR A 15 -19.03 14.97 20.39
C TYR A 15 -18.73 15.85 21.61
N THR A 16 -19.76 16.52 22.14
CA THR A 16 -19.61 17.55 23.19
C THR A 16 -19.88 17.03 24.60
N ASP A 17 -20.39 15.80 24.73
CA ASP A 17 -20.91 15.22 25.98
C ASP A 17 -21.96 16.12 26.66
N THR A 18 -22.80 16.77 25.85
CA THR A 18 -23.88 17.64 26.31
C THR A 18 -25.26 17.03 26.06
N ALA A 19 -26.26 17.52 26.80
CA ALA A 19 -27.67 17.16 26.65
C ALA A 19 -28.55 18.40 26.79
N LEU A 20 -28.32 19.39 25.93
CA LEU A 20 -29.00 20.68 25.90
C LEU A 20 -30.08 20.71 24.81
N ASN A 21 -30.68 21.88 24.59
CA ASN A 21 -31.50 22.12 23.41
C ASN A 21 -30.61 22.22 22.15
N TYR A 22 -31.22 22.28 20.96
CA TYR A 22 -30.47 22.26 19.70
C TYR A 22 -29.39 23.35 19.64
N GLU A 23 -29.75 24.59 19.93
CA GLU A 23 -28.77 25.69 19.91
C GLU A 23 -27.71 25.55 21.00
N GLY A 24 -28.06 25.00 22.17
CA GLY A 24 -27.14 24.77 23.28
C GLY A 24 -26.09 23.70 22.96
N ASP A 25 -26.50 22.56 22.40
CA ASP A 25 -25.57 21.48 22.00
C ASP A 25 -24.59 21.97 20.95
N TRP A 26 -25.09 22.69 19.95
CA TRP A 26 -24.26 23.28 18.89
C TRP A 26 -23.39 24.43 19.41
N SER A 27 -23.87 25.23 20.36
CA SER A 27 -23.04 26.26 21.00
C SER A 27 -21.88 25.63 21.78
N ALA A 28 -22.11 24.51 22.46
CA ALA A 28 -21.04 23.74 23.11
C ALA A 28 -20.01 23.23 22.10
N LEU A 29 -20.46 22.78 20.92
CA LEU A 29 -19.54 22.41 19.82
C LEU A 29 -18.72 23.61 19.33
N PHE A 30 -19.36 24.78 19.14
CA PHE A 30 -18.67 26.00 18.74
C PHE A 30 -17.66 26.44 19.80
N ASP A 31 -17.98 26.33 21.09
CA ASP A 31 -17.09 26.64 22.21
C ASP A 31 -15.89 25.68 22.22
N GLN A 32 -16.13 24.37 22.07
CA GLN A 32 -15.09 23.35 21.99
C GLN A 32 -14.21 23.52 20.73
N ALA A 33 -14.77 24.09 19.66
CA ALA A 33 -14.06 24.47 18.45
C ALA A 33 -13.37 25.85 18.52
N ALA A 34 -13.38 26.50 19.69
CA ALA A 34 -12.84 27.84 19.90
C ALA A 34 -13.38 28.91 18.93
N ILE A 35 -14.61 28.74 18.43
CA ILE A 35 -15.29 29.73 17.61
C ILE A 35 -15.77 30.87 18.51
N PRO A 36 -15.39 32.13 18.25
CA PRO A 36 -15.79 33.24 19.10
C PRO A 36 -17.31 33.36 19.23
N ALA A 37 -17.78 33.94 20.34
CA ALA A 37 -19.20 34.08 20.63
C ALA A 37 -19.87 35.26 19.88
N ASP A 38 -19.22 35.78 18.84
CA ASP A 38 -19.74 36.88 18.03
C ASP A 38 -20.66 36.38 16.90
N GLY A 39 -21.67 37.17 16.54
CA GLY A 39 -22.54 36.88 15.39
C GLY A 39 -23.71 35.90 15.61
N GLY A 40 -23.98 35.48 16.85
CA GLY A 40 -25.11 34.57 17.18
C GLY A 40 -24.97 33.18 16.53
N PHE A 41 -26.00 32.33 16.64
CA PHE A 41 -25.93 30.94 16.19
C PHE A 41 -25.44 30.78 14.75
N ASN A 42 -26.05 31.52 13.81
CA ASN A 42 -25.71 31.44 12.39
C ASN A 42 -24.30 31.97 12.09
N GLY A 43 -23.86 33.04 12.77
CA GLY A 43 -22.49 33.55 12.62
C GLY A 43 -21.45 32.54 13.09
N ARG A 44 -21.69 31.93 14.26
CA ARG A 44 -20.83 30.88 14.81
C ARG A 44 -20.84 29.61 13.95
N LEU A 45 -21.99 29.21 13.42
CA LEU A 45 -22.10 28.07 12.52
C LEU A 45 -21.34 28.30 11.21
N LEU A 46 -21.45 29.50 10.62
CA LEU A 46 -20.65 29.87 9.44
C LEU A 46 -19.15 29.83 9.74
N ALA A 47 -18.71 30.43 10.85
CA ALA A 47 -17.31 30.41 11.26
C ALA A 47 -16.80 28.98 11.50
N TRP A 48 -17.61 28.14 12.15
CA TRP A 48 -17.30 26.72 12.36
C TRP A 48 -17.18 25.94 11.04
N ILE A 49 -18.12 26.12 10.11
CA ILE A 49 -18.06 25.48 8.78
C ILE A 49 -16.82 25.97 8.01
N ASN A 50 -16.54 27.27 8.04
CA ASN A 50 -15.36 27.84 7.38
C ASN A 50 -14.06 27.24 7.93
N ALA A 51 -13.98 27.07 9.26
CA ALA A 51 -12.86 26.40 9.91
C ALA A 51 -12.75 24.94 9.47
N ALA A 52 -13.86 24.21 9.45
CA ALA A 52 -13.88 22.80 9.04
C ALA A 52 -13.55 22.59 7.55
N LEU A 53 -13.89 23.54 6.67
CA LEU A 53 -13.59 23.50 5.24
C LEU A 53 -12.24 24.13 4.86
N GLY A 54 -11.57 24.81 5.80
CA GLY A 54 -10.39 25.64 5.51
C GLY A 54 -10.64 26.71 4.44
N THR A 55 -11.88 27.16 4.27
CA THR A 55 -12.32 28.08 3.21
C THR A 55 -13.21 29.17 3.82
N SER A 56 -13.05 30.43 3.39
CA SER A 56 -13.83 31.56 3.92
C SER A 56 -15.05 31.87 3.05
N TYR A 57 -16.20 31.32 3.41
CA TYR A 57 -17.49 31.72 2.84
C TYR A 57 -18.01 32.97 3.56
N THR A 58 -18.66 33.87 2.81
CA THR A 58 -19.24 35.11 3.35
C THR A 58 -20.69 34.94 3.83
N GLU A 59 -21.31 33.80 3.54
CA GLU A 59 -22.69 33.51 3.90
C GLU A 59 -22.89 32.02 4.24
N ILE A 60 -23.90 31.73 5.05
CA ILE A 60 -24.10 30.43 5.70
C ILE A 60 -24.66 29.33 4.78
N ASN A 61 -25.53 29.66 3.83
CA ASN A 61 -26.19 28.69 2.97
C ASN A 61 -25.21 28.04 1.99
N GLY A 62 -24.32 28.81 1.36
CA GLY A 62 -23.26 28.30 0.50
C GLY A 62 -22.18 27.57 1.29
N ALA A 63 -21.86 28.03 2.50
CA ALA A 63 -20.99 27.30 3.41
C ALA A 63 -21.60 25.92 3.76
N MET A 64 -22.87 25.87 4.13
CA MET A 64 -23.61 24.64 4.41
C MET A 64 -23.71 23.71 3.20
N ALA A 65 -23.92 24.26 2.01
CA ALA A 65 -23.97 23.48 0.76
C ALA A 65 -22.61 22.84 0.46
N ALA A 66 -21.52 23.62 0.59
CA ALA A 66 -20.16 23.13 0.41
C ALA A 66 -19.78 22.08 1.46
N TYR A 67 -20.17 22.30 2.71
CA TYR A 67 -19.95 21.36 3.81
C TYR A 67 -20.72 20.06 3.58
N ALA A 68 -21.99 20.13 3.19
CA ALA A 68 -22.77 18.95 2.82
C ALA A 68 -22.13 18.18 1.67
N ALA A 69 -21.68 18.87 0.63
CA ALA A 69 -20.96 18.24 -0.48
C ALA A 69 -19.66 17.56 -0.02
N SER A 70 -18.87 18.19 0.86
CA SER A 70 -17.66 17.57 1.43
C SER A 70 -17.96 16.33 2.28
N ALA A 71 -19.13 16.29 2.92
CA ALA A 71 -19.64 15.16 3.68
C ALA A 71 -20.37 14.11 2.81
N GLY A 72 -20.42 14.30 1.49
CA GLY A 72 -21.08 13.39 0.55
C GLY A 72 -22.61 13.44 0.58
N ALA A 73 -23.20 14.50 1.13
CA ALA A 73 -24.64 14.71 1.20
C ALA A 73 -25.13 15.69 0.11
N THR A 74 -26.38 15.48 -0.36
CA THR A 74 -26.97 16.34 -1.41
C THR A 74 -27.28 17.76 -0.96
N ASN A 75 -27.53 17.95 0.33
CA ASN A 75 -27.76 19.23 0.99
C ASN A 75 -27.63 19.05 2.52
N TRP A 76 -27.52 20.17 3.23
CA TRP A 76 -27.42 20.20 4.70
C TRP A 76 -28.54 19.43 5.40
N SER A 77 -29.77 19.56 4.91
CA SER A 77 -30.93 18.91 5.51
C SER A 77 -30.88 17.39 5.40
N SER A 78 -30.21 16.85 4.37
CA SER A 78 -30.00 15.41 4.17
C SER A 78 -28.84 14.81 4.98
N MET A 79 -28.09 15.63 5.72
CA MET A 79 -26.98 15.14 6.55
C MET A 79 -27.49 14.56 7.87
N ASN A 80 -27.04 13.36 8.23
CA ASN A 80 -27.37 12.74 9.53
C ASN A 80 -26.25 12.87 10.57
N THR A 81 -25.07 13.36 10.16
CA THR A 81 -23.90 13.58 11.03
C THR A 81 -23.21 14.89 10.65
N VAL A 82 -22.39 15.42 11.56
CA VAL A 82 -21.44 16.50 11.30
C VAL A 82 -20.05 15.89 11.49
N PRO A 83 -19.29 15.58 10.41
CA PRO A 83 -17.92 15.10 10.54
C PRO A 83 -17.08 16.11 11.32
N SER A 84 -16.52 15.67 12.45
CA SER A 84 -15.61 16.47 13.28
C SER A 84 -14.31 16.75 12.51
N GLY A 85 -14.31 17.84 11.76
CA GLY A 85 -13.10 18.44 11.17
C GLY A 85 -12.58 19.64 11.98
N GLY A 86 -13.14 19.91 13.17
CA GLY A 86 -12.78 21.09 13.93
C GLY A 86 -13.50 21.21 15.27
N GLY A 87 -13.37 20.23 16.14
CA GLY A 87 -13.55 20.48 17.57
C GLY A 87 -12.24 20.17 18.28
N GLY A 88 -12.10 20.71 19.49
CA GLY A 88 -10.90 20.55 20.31
C GLY A 88 -10.48 19.09 20.55
N PRO A 89 -9.32 18.90 21.20
CA PRO A 89 -8.78 17.56 21.43
C PRO A 89 -9.79 16.69 22.18
N VAL A 90 -10.09 15.50 21.63
CA VAL A 90 -11.03 14.53 22.25
C VAL A 90 -10.37 13.82 23.43
N ASP A 91 -9.08 13.52 23.31
CA ASP A 91 -8.28 12.93 24.38
C ASP A 91 -6.80 13.28 24.16
N PRO A 92 -6.36 14.46 24.64
CA PRO A 92 -5.03 14.97 24.33
C PRO A 92 -3.89 14.14 24.94
N ASP A 93 -4.21 13.27 25.91
CA ASP A 93 -3.26 12.43 26.64
C ASP A 93 -3.24 10.98 26.14
N ARG A 94 -4.05 10.64 25.13
CA ARG A 94 -4.06 9.31 24.52
C ARG A 94 -3.01 9.22 23.42
N TYR A 95 -2.14 8.23 23.54
CA TYR A 95 -1.29 7.78 22.45
C TYR A 95 -2.13 7.16 21.34
N MET A 96 -1.97 7.70 20.13
CA MET A 96 -2.55 7.18 18.90
C MET A 96 -1.45 6.82 17.92
N PHE A 97 -1.65 5.79 17.09
CA PHE A 97 -0.79 5.64 15.90
C PHE A 97 -0.92 6.89 15.04
N PHE A 98 0.21 7.52 14.73
CA PHE A 98 0.20 8.84 14.08
C PHE A 98 0.99 8.85 12.76
N ALA A 99 2.06 8.06 12.68
CA ALA A 99 3.06 8.17 11.65
C ALA A 99 2.61 7.48 10.35
N THR A 100 2.85 8.14 9.22
CA THR A 100 2.96 7.40 7.96
C THR A 100 4.10 6.38 8.05
N ARG A 101 4.03 5.34 7.22
CA ARG A 101 4.98 4.20 7.19
C ARG A 101 4.96 3.21 8.37
N ASN A 102 4.15 3.42 9.41
CA ASN A 102 3.92 2.43 10.49
C ASN A 102 3.62 1.03 9.92
N ARG A 103 4.49 0.06 10.19
CA ARG A 103 4.39 -1.32 9.68
C ARG A 103 5.22 -2.30 10.50
N MET A 104 4.82 -3.56 10.47
CA MET A 104 5.58 -4.63 11.11
C MET A 104 6.90 -4.94 10.38
N PRO A 105 7.94 -5.39 11.10
CA PRO A 105 9.16 -5.89 10.49
C PRO A 105 8.85 -7.11 9.63
N SER A 106 9.03 -7.01 8.32
CA SER A 106 8.87 -8.10 7.36
C SER A 106 9.69 -7.80 6.12
N GLY A 107 10.19 -8.86 5.47
CA GLY A 107 10.93 -8.70 4.22
C GLY A 107 11.85 -9.86 3.91
N SER A 108 12.04 -10.10 2.61
CA SER A 108 12.97 -11.11 2.09
C SER A 108 14.38 -10.58 1.83
N ALA A 109 14.56 -9.25 1.76
CA ALA A 109 15.84 -8.59 1.46
C ALA A 109 16.57 -8.18 2.75
N THR A 110 16.86 -9.16 3.62
CA THR A 110 17.64 -8.93 4.85
C THR A 110 19.11 -8.73 4.52
N LEU A 111 19.72 -7.68 5.09
CA LEU A 111 21.15 -7.42 4.95
C LEU A 111 21.95 -8.17 6.02
N THR A 112 23.10 -8.73 5.64
CA THR A 112 24.10 -9.24 6.57
C THR A 112 25.12 -8.15 6.89
N ALA A 113 25.36 -7.88 8.16
CA ALA A 113 26.35 -6.91 8.59
C ALA A 113 27.76 -7.32 8.18
N ALA A 114 28.45 -6.42 7.49
CA ALA A 114 29.80 -6.62 7.01
C ALA A 114 30.80 -5.81 7.85
N SER A 115 32.04 -6.29 7.92
CA SER A 115 33.13 -5.54 8.55
C SER A 115 33.29 -4.16 7.91
N GLY A 116 33.50 -3.13 8.72
CA GLY A 116 33.62 -1.73 8.26
C GLY A 116 32.30 -1.03 7.94
N THR A 117 31.17 -1.74 7.97
CA THR A 117 29.81 -1.18 7.85
C THR A 117 28.83 -1.81 8.85
N ASN A 118 29.36 -2.40 9.91
CA ASN A 118 28.58 -3.08 10.94
C ASN A 118 27.88 -2.11 11.89
N TYR A 119 28.37 -0.86 11.98
CA TYR A 119 27.59 0.26 12.51
C TYR A 119 26.82 0.89 11.37
N VAL A 120 25.53 1.10 11.57
CA VAL A 120 24.60 1.63 10.58
C VAL A 120 23.80 2.79 11.18
N CYS A 121 23.61 3.84 10.39
CA CYS A 121 22.60 4.87 10.64
C CYS A 121 21.51 4.75 9.59
N SER A 122 20.28 4.43 10.00
CA SER A 122 19.10 4.54 9.15
C SER A 122 18.37 5.86 9.44
N LYS A 123 18.22 6.68 8.39
CA LYS A 123 17.43 7.91 8.41
C LYS A 123 16.16 7.69 7.59
N ILE A 124 15.02 7.64 8.26
CA ILE A 124 13.70 7.57 7.62
C ILE A 124 12.90 8.84 7.86
N ILE A 125 11.89 9.09 7.03
CA ILE A 125 11.01 10.24 7.15
C ILE A 125 9.56 9.77 7.19
N VAL A 126 8.88 10.10 8.27
CA VAL A 126 7.45 9.86 8.49
C VAL A 126 6.70 11.18 8.55
N ASN A 127 5.39 11.15 8.35
CA ASN A 127 4.56 12.35 8.41
C ASN A 127 3.50 12.26 9.51
N THR A 128 3.24 13.38 10.17
CA THR A 128 2.17 13.52 11.17
C THR A 128 0.79 13.57 10.49
N PRO A 129 -0.29 13.22 11.22
CA PRO A 129 -1.64 13.27 10.69
C PRO A 129 -2.15 14.71 10.60
N GLN A 130 -3.43 14.93 10.25
CA GLN A 130 -3.97 16.30 10.12
C GLN A 130 -4.39 16.92 11.47
N TYR A 131 -3.67 16.58 12.53
CA TYR A 131 -3.78 17.17 13.85
C TYR A 131 -2.38 17.31 14.47
N LYS A 132 -2.25 18.18 15.47
CA LYS A 132 -0.96 18.43 16.12
C LYS A 132 -0.52 17.24 16.96
N THR A 133 0.77 16.94 16.98
CA THR A 133 1.37 15.92 17.84
C THR A 133 2.44 16.55 18.73
N ARG A 134 2.72 15.97 19.90
CA ARG A 134 3.59 16.62 20.91
C ARG A 134 4.46 15.66 21.69
N THR A 135 3.89 14.52 22.08
CA THR A 135 4.54 13.58 22.98
C THR A 135 4.62 12.23 22.30
N PHE A 136 5.83 11.72 22.10
CA PHE A 136 6.12 10.62 21.19
C PHE A 136 6.70 9.42 21.92
N ARG A 137 6.40 8.22 21.41
CA ARG A 137 7.13 6.98 21.69
C ARG A 137 7.31 6.17 20.41
N PHE A 138 8.45 5.51 20.31
CA PHE A 138 8.84 4.68 19.18
C PHE A 138 9.22 3.28 19.68
N HIS A 139 8.77 2.25 18.97
CA HIS A 139 9.09 0.86 19.28
C HIS A 139 10.15 0.33 18.32
N LEU A 140 11.07 -0.48 18.83
CA LEU A 140 12.06 -1.23 18.06
C LEU A 140 11.88 -2.72 18.31
N SER A 141 11.33 -3.44 17.33
CA SER A 141 11.07 -4.88 17.42
C SER A 141 12.33 -5.75 17.51
N GLY A 142 12.28 -6.77 18.37
CA GLY A 142 13.31 -7.81 18.48
C GLY A 142 13.06 -9.03 17.57
N PHE A 143 12.20 -8.91 16.56
CA PHE A 143 11.80 -10.01 15.69
C PHE A 143 11.44 -9.50 14.29
N ALA A 144 11.20 -10.43 13.36
CA ALA A 144 10.54 -10.14 12.10
C ALA A 144 9.49 -11.20 11.78
N SER A 145 8.54 -10.81 10.95
CA SER A 145 7.51 -11.68 10.42
C SER A 145 7.94 -12.24 9.06
N THR A 146 7.69 -13.52 8.86
CA THR A 146 7.81 -14.22 7.60
C THR A 146 6.78 -13.71 6.61
N GLU A 147 7.22 -13.58 5.36
CA GLU A 147 6.37 -13.34 4.20
C GLU A 147 6.13 -14.66 3.42
N GLY A 148 5.02 -14.74 2.69
CA GLY A 148 4.64 -15.91 1.89
C GLY A 148 3.77 -16.93 2.62
N GLY A 149 3.95 -18.22 2.31
CA GLY A 149 2.97 -19.27 2.60
C GLY A 149 2.63 -19.51 4.07
N ASN A 150 3.51 -19.17 5.02
CA ASN A 150 3.28 -19.35 6.46
C ASN A 150 2.90 -18.07 7.20
N SER A 151 2.66 -16.97 6.48
CA SER A 151 2.49 -15.66 7.10
C SER A 151 1.13 -15.50 7.80
N PRO A 152 1.06 -14.63 8.84
CA PRO A 152 2.20 -14.02 9.53
C PRO A 152 2.79 -15.01 10.52
N GLN A 153 4.02 -15.47 10.30
CA GLN A 153 4.75 -16.27 11.27
C GLN A 153 5.89 -15.42 11.80
N GLU A 154 6.09 -15.33 13.11
CA GLU A 154 7.22 -14.60 13.69
C GLU A 154 8.42 -15.53 13.71
N THR A 155 9.19 -15.50 12.62
CA THR A 155 10.36 -16.35 12.49
C THR A 155 11.59 -15.65 13.04
N VAL A 156 12.41 -16.44 13.72
CA VAL A 156 13.76 -16.06 14.13
C VAL A 156 14.56 -15.76 12.87
N VAL A 157 15.02 -14.53 12.66
CA VAL A 157 16.07 -14.31 11.66
C VAL A 157 17.27 -15.13 12.15
N THR A 158 17.77 -16.04 11.31
CA THR A 158 18.84 -16.99 11.70
C THR A 158 20.22 -16.51 11.24
N GLY A 159 21.18 -16.53 12.17
CA GLY A 159 22.63 -16.33 12.05
C GLY A 159 23.29 -16.57 13.42
N THR A 160 24.46 -17.22 13.50
CA THR A 160 25.11 -17.64 14.77
C THR A 160 26.22 -16.65 15.17
N ILE A 161 26.57 -16.44 16.45
CA ILE A 161 26.93 -17.42 17.51
C ILE A 161 26.19 -17.08 18.82
N GLY A 162 25.44 -17.96 19.51
CA GLY A 162 25.33 -19.41 19.54
C GLY A 162 24.02 -19.81 20.23
N THR A 163 22.88 -19.70 19.53
CA THR A 163 21.50 -19.77 20.06
C THR A 163 21.14 -18.53 20.91
N PRO A 164 19.91 -17.99 20.76
CA PRO A 164 19.44 -16.95 19.80
C PRO A 164 20.53 -16.01 19.20
N GLY A 165 20.31 -15.39 18.04
CA GLY A 165 21.29 -14.56 17.30
C GLY A 165 20.62 -13.41 16.51
N ASN A 166 21.35 -12.35 16.16
CA ASN A 166 20.85 -11.08 15.58
C ASN A 166 20.23 -10.07 16.57
N SER A 167 20.69 -10.07 17.82
CA SER A 167 20.38 -8.97 18.73
C SER A 167 20.96 -7.66 18.19
N VAL A 168 20.23 -6.55 18.31
CA VAL A 168 20.66 -5.25 17.79
C VAL A 168 21.04 -4.33 18.94
N SER A 169 22.25 -3.81 18.92
CA SER A 169 22.67 -2.76 19.83
C SER A 169 22.29 -1.40 19.25
N VAL A 170 21.39 -0.69 19.91
CA VAL A 170 21.05 0.70 19.59
C VAL A 170 22.03 1.60 20.32
N ASP A 171 22.85 2.30 19.55
CA ASP A 171 23.90 3.18 20.05
C ASP A 171 23.41 4.62 20.27
N ALA A 172 22.43 5.05 19.48
CA ALA A 172 21.70 6.29 19.68
C ALA A 172 20.43 6.29 18.83
N MET A 173 19.40 7.01 19.26
CA MET A 173 18.24 7.28 18.43
C MET A 173 17.82 8.74 18.60
N PHE A 174 17.52 9.42 17.48
CA PHE A 174 17.06 10.80 17.50
C PHE A 174 15.78 10.97 16.68
N MET A 175 14.91 11.85 17.17
CA MET A 175 13.84 12.45 16.38
C MET A 175 14.30 13.84 15.93
N ARG A 176 14.12 14.19 14.66
CA ARG A 176 14.40 15.53 14.15
C ARG A 176 13.15 16.16 13.57
N VAL A 177 12.76 17.32 14.11
CA VAL A 177 11.58 18.09 13.67
C VAL A 177 11.96 19.55 13.57
N GLY A 178 11.58 20.22 12.48
CA GLY A 178 11.92 21.63 12.25
C GLY A 178 13.43 21.90 12.28
N GLY A 179 14.25 20.92 11.92
CA GLY A 179 15.72 21.00 11.97
C GLY A 179 16.35 20.69 13.33
N VAL A 180 15.57 20.63 14.41
CA VAL A 180 16.05 20.39 15.78
C VAL A 180 16.10 18.89 16.08
N PHE A 181 17.24 18.41 16.60
CA PHE A 181 17.41 17.02 17.05
C PHE A 181 17.03 16.87 18.51
N TYR A 182 16.20 15.87 18.80
CA TYR A 182 15.82 15.43 20.13
C TYR A 182 16.33 14.01 20.35
N GLN A 183 17.11 13.81 21.41
CA GLN A 183 17.59 12.49 21.81
C GLN A 183 16.42 11.66 22.35
N LEU A 184 16.29 10.43 21.85
CA LEU A 184 15.37 9.44 22.39
C LEU A 184 16.11 8.56 23.40
N GLN A 185 15.41 8.15 24.44
CA GLN A 185 15.97 7.33 25.53
C GLN A 185 15.16 6.05 25.69
N PHE A 186 15.75 5.05 26.33
CA PHE A 186 15.17 3.76 26.68
C PHE A 186 15.45 3.51 28.16
N SER A 187 14.44 3.64 29.02
CA SER A 187 14.61 3.54 30.48
C SER A 187 15.72 4.46 31.01
N ALA A 188 15.68 5.73 30.59
CA ALA A 188 16.63 6.81 30.86
C ALA A 188 18.07 6.58 30.30
N SER A 189 18.25 5.60 29.42
CA SER A 189 19.51 5.36 28.70
C SER A 189 19.43 5.84 27.26
N ASN A 190 20.51 6.40 26.69
CA ASN A 190 20.56 6.72 25.26
C ASN A 190 20.79 5.48 24.38
N THR A 191 21.05 4.32 24.99
CA THR A 191 21.35 3.05 24.34
C THR A 191 20.46 1.94 24.85
N VAL A 192 20.24 0.91 24.03
CA VAL A 192 19.56 -0.33 24.42
C VAL A 192 20.01 -1.49 23.55
N THR A 193 20.18 -2.68 24.12
CA THR A 193 20.31 -3.90 23.32
C THR A 193 18.94 -4.52 23.15
N VAL A 194 18.43 -4.52 21.92
CA VAL A 194 17.20 -5.20 21.56
C VAL A 194 17.53 -6.66 21.27
N ALA A 195 17.24 -7.52 22.26
CA ALA A 195 17.48 -8.94 22.15
C ALA A 195 16.58 -9.58 21.07
N ASP A 196 17.13 -10.51 20.30
CA ASP A 196 16.35 -11.24 19.31
C ASP A 196 15.27 -12.11 19.96
N GLN A 197 14.21 -12.36 19.21
CA GLN A 197 13.03 -13.13 19.62
C GLN A 197 12.23 -12.55 20.79
N THR A 198 12.46 -11.28 21.13
CA THR A 198 11.69 -10.54 22.13
C THR A 198 10.64 -9.64 21.46
N ASN A 199 9.76 -9.04 22.26
CA ASN A 199 8.84 -8.01 21.78
C ASN A 199 9.62 -6.81 21.25
N GLY A 200 10.72 -6.44 21.90
CA GLY A 200 11.53 -5.30 21.51
C GLY A 200 11.72 -4.33 22.66
N ALA A 201 11.97 -3.06 22.32
CA ALA A 201 12.09 -1.98 23.27
C ALA A 201 11.28 -0.75 22.83
N TRP A 202 10.59 -0.12 23.77
CA TRP A 202 9.98 1.20 23.60
C TRP A 202 10.94 2.28 24.06
N THR A 203 10.98 3.40 23.33
CA THR A 203 11.55 4.62 23.88
C THR A 203 10.72 5.09 25.08
N ASP A 204 11.38 5.84 25.95
CA ASP A 204 10.72 6.68 26.95
C ASP A 204 9.84 7.72 26.26
N GLU A 205 8.96 8.33 27.05
CA GLU A 205 8.13 9.44 26.59
C GLU A 205 9.02 10.65 26.26
N LEU A 206 8.91 11.17 25.03
CA LEU A 206 9.57 12.41 24.63
C LEU A 206 8.51 13.48 24.31
N THR A 207 8.44 14.53 25.13
CA THR A 207 7.61 15.71 24.86
C THR A 207 8.47 16.83 24.25
N VAL A 208 8.04 17.34 23.11
CA VAL A 208 8.66 18.46 22.39
C VAL A 208 7.65 19.59 22.19
N PRO A 209 8.05 20.79 21.74
CA PRO A 209 7.09 21.78 21.26
C PRO A 209 6.15 21.19 20.21
N ASP A 210 4.90 21.68 20.15
CA ASP A 210 3.88 21.16 19.24
C ASP A 210 4.41 21.01 17.80
N VAL A 211 4.29 19.80 17.28
CA VAL A 211 4.53 19.48 15.88
C VAL A 211 3.23 19.71 15.13
N ALA A 212 3.27 20.60 14.14
CA ALA A 212 2.09 20.94 13.36
C ALA A 212 1.55 19.71 12.60
N ALA A 213 0.25 19.77 12.28
CA ALA A 213 -0.40 18.82 11.40
C ALA A 213 0.38 18.65 10.07
N GLU A 214 0.37 17.45 9.54
CA GLU A 214 0.98 17.08 8.25
C GLU A 214 2.49 17.36 8.10
N SER A 215 3.21 17.57 9.20
CA SER A 215 4.65 17.79 9.24
C SER A 215 5.46 16.52 8.99
N ALA A 216 6.62 16.68 8.36
CA ALA A 216 7.62 15.61 8.28
C ALA A 216 8.42 15.51 9.59
N ILE A 217 8.73 14.29 10.01
CA ILE A 217 9.60 13.94 11.13
C ILE A 217 10.69 13.02 10.60
N GLU A 218 11.96 13.39 10.80
CA GLU A 218 13.07 12.48 10.52
C GLU A 218 13.33 11.61 11.76
N LEU A 219 13.49 10.31 11.58
CA LEU A 219 13.91 9.38 12.62
C LEU A 219 15.29 8.82 12.23
N TRP A 220 16.22 8.99 13.14
CA TRP A 220 17.63 8.65 12.97
C TRP A 220 18.00 7.57 13.97
N LEU A 221 18.16 6.34 13.50
CA LEU A 221 18.55 5.21 14.33
C LEU A 221 19.99 4.83 14.04
N PHE A 222 20.84 4.94 15.05
CA PHE A 222 22.23 4.50 15.03
C PHE A 222 22.32 3.17 15.78
N TYR A 223 22.76 2.14 15.09
CA TYR A 223 22.79 0.79 15.64
C TYR A 223 23.96 -0.01 15.08
N HIS A 224 24.31 -1.09 15.76
CA HIS A 224 25.18 -2.11 15.20
C HIS A 224 24.68 -3.52 15.51
N THR A 225 25.09 -4.42 14.63
CA THR A 225 24.93 -5.87 14.76
C THR A 225 26.30 -6.51 14.58
N ALA A 226 26.51 -7.71 15.12
CA ALA A 226 27.80 -8.37 14.94
C ALA A 226 28.04 -8.69 13.45
N VAL A 227 29.31 -8.68 13.03
CA VAL A 227 29.67 -9.03 11.64
C VAL A 227 29.23 -10.46 11.34
N GLY A 228 28.52 -10.65 10.23
CA GLY A 228 27.93 -11.94 9.85
C GLY A 228 26.49 -12.16 10.31
N GLU A 229 25.98 -11.30 11.20
CA GLU A 229 24.57 -11.32 11.61
C GLU A 229 23.69 -10.54 10.63
N LYS A 230 22.40 -10.88 10.63
CA LYS A 230 21.37 -10.27 9.79
C LYS A 230 20.64 -9.18 10.53
N ILE A 231 20.23 -8.16 9.79
CA ILE A 231 19.48 -7.01 10.30
C ILE A 231 17.98 -7.24 10.07
N TRP A 232 17.14 -6.86 11.06
CA TRP A 232 15.68 -6.96 10.94
C TRP A 232 15.15 -6.03 9.84
N PRO A 233 14.38 -6.54 8.87
CA PRO A 233 13.95 -5.76 7.71
C PRO A 233 12.69 -4.94 8.03
N VAL A 234 12.82 -3.62 8.16
CA VAL A 234 11.65 -2.73 8.36
C VAL A 234 11.47 -1.83 7.14
N TYR A 235 12.48 -1.01 6.83
CA TYR A 235 12.36 0.07 5.85
C TYR A 235 13.27 -0.11 4.64
N ARG A 236 12.67 0.01 3.46
CA ARG A 236 13.42 0.41 2.26
C ARG A 236 13.64 1.92 2.29
N ILE A 237 14.86 2.35 2.02
CA ILE A 237 15.22 3.77 1.99
C ILE A 237 14.62 4.44 0.75
N GLN A 238 13.88 5.53 0.97
CA GLN A 238 13.28 6.38 -0.06
C GLN A 238 14.16 7.63 -0.27
N LYS A 239 15.27 7.48 -1.00
CA LYS A 239 16.32 8.52 -1.13
C LYS A 239 15.82 9.81 -1.79
N GLU A 240 14.82 9.70 -2.66
CA GLU A 240 14.11 10.80 -3.31
C GLU A 240 13.39 11.71 -2.32
N ARG A 241 13.07 11.19 -1.14
CA ARG A 241 12.46 11.95 -0.03
C ARG A 241 13.50 12.51 0.95
N GLY A 242 14.79 12.29 0.71
CA GLY A 242 15.87 12.69 1.62
C GLY A 242 16.16 11.67 2.73
N GLU A 243 15.61 10.45 2.64
CA GLU A 243 16.00 9.32 3.47
C GLU A 243 17.39 8.80 3.07
N ARG A 244 18.13 8.26 4.03
CA ARG A 244 19.53 7.86 3.82
C ARG A 244 19.89 6.65 4.68
N VAL A 245 20.93 5.94 4.26
CA VAL A 245 21.60 4.93 5.06
C VAL A 245 23.11 5.07 4.99
N TRP A 246 23.76 5.11 6.16
CA TRP A 246 25.20 5.21 6.27
C TRP A 246 25.76 4.05 7.06
N GLY A 247 26.94 3.56 6.66
CA GLY A 247 27.67 2.49 7.33
C GLY A 247 29.08 2.91 7.68
N ALA A 248 29.57 2.49 8.85
CA ALA A 248 30.93 2.73 9.30
C ALA A 248 31.45 1.61 10.23
N SER A 249 32.71 1.72 10.62
CA SER A 249 33.36 0.87 11.63
C SER A 249 33.02 1.25 13.07
N ASP A 250 32.47 2.44 13.29
CA ASP A 250 32.24 3.03 14.61
C ASP A 250 31.11 4.06 14.60
N LEU A 251 30.53 4.31 15.77
CA LEU A 251 29.46 5.27 15.98
C LEU A 251 29.86 6.73 15.70
N SER A 252 31.10 7.12 16.03
CA SER A 252 31.53 8.52 15.97
C SER A 252 31.53 9.05 14.53
N THR A 253 31.96 8.20 13.59
CA THR A 253 31.90 8.46 12.15
C THR A 253 30.45 8.67 11.69
N LEU A 254 29.50 7.87 12.19
CA LEU A 254 28.10 8.00 11.81
C LEU A 254 27.46 9.28 12.36
N LEU A 255 27.75 9.64 13.61
CA LEU A 255 27.15 10.82 14.26
C LEU A 255 27.45 12.13 13.49
N ALA A 256 28.57 12.20 12.78
CA ALA A 256 28.94 13.35 11.95
C ALA A 256 27.94 13.63 10.80
N PHE A 257 27.16 12.63 10.35
CA PHE A 257 26.14 12.84 9.31
C PHE A 257 24.96 13.69 9.76
N LYS A 258 24.80 13.94 11.07
CA LYS A 258 23.80 14.89 11.59
C LYS A 258 24.04 16.32 11.08
N ASP A 259 25.30 16.67 10.80
CA ASP A 259 25.68 17.97 10.26
C ASP A 259 25.51 18.04 8.74
N THR A 260 25.42 16.89 8.06
CA THR A 260 25.26 16.76 6.61
C THR A 260 24.11 15.81 6.25
N PRO A 261 22.86 16.16 6.61
CA PRO A 261 21.75 15.20 6.65
C PRO A 261 21.23 14.71 5.30
N LEU A 262 21.81 15.23 4.21
CA LEU A 262 21.51 14.85 2.82
C LEU A 262 22.71 14.22 2.11
N ALA A 263 23.84 14.03 2.81
CA ALA A 263 24.99 13.31 2.29
C ALA A 263 24.55 11.98 1.68
N ASP A 264 25.19 11.59 0.58
CA ASP A 264 24.83 10.36 -0.12
C ASP A 264 24.99 9.16 0.81
N SER A 265 24.11 8.17 0.61
CA SER A 265 24.14 6.93 1.37
C SER A 265 25.44 6.18 1.08
N THR A 266 25.91 5.36 2.02
CA THR A 266 27.06 4.49 1.78
C THR A 266 26.73 3.51 0.64
N ALA A 267 27.49 3.58 -0.45
CA ALA A 267 27.18 2.83 -1.68
C ALA A 267 27.05 1.30 -1.50
N ALA A 268 27.82 0.72 -0.57
CA ALA A 268 27.74 -0.71 -0.25
C ALA A 268 26.42 -1.11 0.43
N LEU A 269 25.72 -0.14 1.03
CA LEU A 269 24.43 -0.33 1.66
C LEU A 269 23.31 0.04 0.68
N ASP A 270 23.40 1.19 0.00
CA ASP A 270 22.38 1.65 -0.97
C ASP A 270 22.47 0.96 -2.34
N THR A 271 22.19 -0.35 -2.35
CA THR A 271 22.18 -1.17 -3.55
C THR A 271 20.76 -1.46 -4.02
N SER A 272 20.59 -1.71 -5.33
CA SER A 272 19.31 -2.14 -5.91
C SER A 272 18.14 -1.19 -5.62
N TYR A 273 18.43 0.11 -5.43
CA TYR A 273 17.40 1.13 -5.29
C TYR A 273 16.44 1.04 -6.47
N GLY A 274 15.16 0.92 -6.17
CA GLY A 274 14.13 0.68 -7.17
C GLY A 274 13.88 -0.74 -7.62
N GLN A 275 14.34 -1.70 -6.85
CA GLN A 275 14.07 -3.11 -7.09
C GLN A 275 13.58 -3.77 -5.80
N GLN A 276 12.92 -4.92 -5.93
CA GLN A 276 12.51 -5.71 -4.76
C GLN A 276 13.69 -6.17 -3.90
N ALA A 277 14.87 -6.27 -4.52
CA ALA A 277 16.13 -6.66 -3.88
C ALA A 277 16.78 -5.53 -3.08
N GLN A 278 16.23 -4.31 -3.09
CA GLN A 278 16.73 -3.23 -2.25
C GLN A 278 16.76 -3.70 -0.78
N PRO A 279 17.92 -3.58 -0.09
CA PRO A 279 18.04 -3.94 1.31
C PRO A 279 17.01 -3.18 2.18
N GLN A 280 16.53 -3.88 3.21
CA GLN A 280 15.69 -3.29 4.24
C GLN A 280 16.48 -3.10 5.52
N TYR A 281 16.29 -1.95 6.15
CA TYR A 281 17.04 -1.54 7.33
C TYR A 281 16.17 -1.54 8.57
N TYR A 282 16.85 -1.67 9.71
CA TYR A 282 16.22 -1.59 11.01
C TYR A 282 15.76 -0.16 11.29
N GLY A 283 14.69 -0.05 12.07
CA GLY A 283 14.02 1.20 12.36
C GLY A 283 12.77 0.96 13.20
N PRO A 284 12.09 2.02 13.62
CA PRO A 284 10.92 1.89 14.47
C PRO A 284 9.74 1.28 13.73
N ASP A 285 9.15 0.20 14.23
CA ASP A 285 8.05 -0.51 13.58
C ASP A 285 6.66 -0.01 14.03
N MET A 286 6.57 0.48 15.28
CA MET A 286 5.37 1.13 15.81
C MET A 286 5.70 2.50 16.37
N MET A 287 4.86 3.48 16.05
CA MET A 287 5.06 4.87 16.44
C MET A 287 3.74 5.46 16.91
N VAL A 288 3.72 5.94 18.15
CA VAL A 288 2.55 6.53 18.79
C VAL A 288 2.85 7.93 19.28
N ALA A 289 1.84 8.81 19.22
CA ALA A 289 1.93 10.16 19.73
C ALA A 289 0.66 10.58 20.43
N LYS A 290 0.82 11.38 21.50
CA LYS A 290 -0.22 12.23 22.06
C LYS A 290 -0.21 13.58 21.34
N GLY A 291 -1.27 14.35 21.52
CA GLY A 291 -1.42 15.65 20.88
C GLY A 291 -2.90 16.00 20.73
N ASP A 292 -3.23 16.83 19.76
CA ASP A 292 -4.60 17.31 19.61
C ASP A 292 -5.46 16.33 18.80
N TRP A 293 -5.43 15.04 19.14
CA TRP A 293 -6.25 14.03 18.45
C TRP A 293 -7.73 14.43 18.55
N ASP A 294 -8.35 14.58 17.39
CA ASP A 294 -9.68 15.18 17.20
C ASP A 294 -10.81 14.14 17.12
N GLY A 295 -10.55 12.91 17.57
CA GLY A 295 -11.52 11.82 17.55
C GLY A 295 -11.62 11.09 16.21
N ARG A 296 -10.89 11.52 15.17
CA ARG A 296 -10.92 10.83 13.87
C ARG A 296 -10.50 9.36 13.99
N PRO A 297 -10.97 8.48 13.08
CA PRO A 297 -10.59 7.09 13.14
C PRO A 297 -9.08 6.88 12.97
N VAL A 298 -8.55 5.92 13.72
CA VAL A 298 -7.17 5.44 13.58
C VAL A 298 -7.25 3.93 13.36
N ALA A 299 -6.69 3.44 12.26
CA ALA A 299 -6.90 2.09 11.77
C ALA A 299 -5.79 1.12 12.20
N LEU A 300 -6.17 0.00 12.83
CA LEU A 300 -5.33 -1.19 12.90
C LEU A 300 -5.63 -2.07 11.69
N ALA A 301 -4.69 -2.15 10.75
CA ALA A 301 -4.89 -2.74 9.43
C ALA A 301 -4.34 -4.16 9.35
N PHE A 302 -5.26 -5.14 9.25
CA PHE A 302 -4.96 -6.53 8.93
C PHE A 302 -4.95 -6.68 7.41
N VAL A 303 -3.75 -6.89 6.87
CA VAL A 303 -3.48 -6.81 5.43
C VAL A 303 -2.59 -7.95 4.98
N ASP A 304 -2.70 -8.31 3.71
CA ASP A 304 -1.78 -9.23 3.06
C ASP A 304 -0.85 -8.49 2.09
N SER A 305 -0.34 -9.18 1.07
CA SER A 305 0.56 -8.59 0.09
C SER A 305 -0.07 -7.46 -0.72
N LEU A 306 -1.40 -7.40 -0.83
CA LEU A 306 -2.10 -6.31 -1.50
C LEU A 306 -2.11 -5.04 -0.67
N GLY A 307 -2.45 -5.14 0.62
CA GLY A 307 -2.42 -3.99 1.53
C GLY A 307 -0.99 -3.56 1.91
N GLU A 308 -0.04 -4.51 1.98
CA GLU A 308 1.40 -4.26 2.24
C GLU A 308 2.19 -3.77 1.02
N ALA A 309 1.53 -3.50 -0.11
CA ALA A 309 2.17 -2.93 -1.29
C ALA A 309 3.27 -3.82 -1.90
N ARG A 310 3.12 -5.15 -1.85
CA ARG A 310 4.06 -6.06 -2.53
C ARG A 310 4.10 -5.71 -4.02
N GLN A 311 5.30 -5.77 -4.61
CA GLN A 311 5.64 -5.37 -6.00
C GLN A 311 5.87 -3.87 -6.24
N GLU A 312 5.63 -2.98 -5.26
CA GLU A 312 6.03 -1.58 -5.39
C GLU A 312 7.43 -1.32 -4.80
N PHE A 313 8.17 -0.39 -5.42
CA PHE A 313 9.55 -0.07 -5.08
C PHE A 313 9.65 1.27 -4.32
N SER A 314 10.79 1.51 -3.68
CA SER A 314 10.97 2.70 -2.84
C SER A 314 10.75 4.01 -3.57
N ALA A 315 11.26 4.19 -4.80
CA ALA A 315 11.11 5.48 -5.49
C ALA A 315 9.70 5.78 -6.00
N ALA A 316 8.79 4.80 -5.93
CA ALA A 316 7.40 5.01 -6.27
C ALA A 316 6.59 5.59 -5.09
N ALA A 317 7.20 5.73 -3.90
CA ALA A 317 6.56 6.29 -2.73
C ALA A 317 5.98 7.67 -3.00
N ASP A 318 4.82 7.97 -2.41
CA ASP A 318 4.30 9.33 -2.47
C ASP A 318 5.12 10.27 -1.56
N THR A 319 4.84 11.57 -1.61
CA THR A 319 5.55 12.57 -0.81
C THR A 319 5.50 12.32 0.70
N ARG A 320 4.49 11.57 1.17
CA ARG A 320 4.29 11.21 2.58
C ARG A 320 4.82 9.81 2.93
N GLY A 321 5.51 9.17 1.99
CA GLY A 321 6.25 7.92 2.15
C GLY A 321 5.39 6.66 1.95
N ASN A 322 4.17 6.79 1.44
CA ASN A 322 3.24 5.67 1.28
C ASN A 322 3.49 4.88 0.00
N LEU A 323 3.50 3.56 0.17
CA LEU A 323 3.47 2.57 -0.90
C LEU A 323 2.13 1.82 -0.86
N GLY A 324 1.68 1.39 -2.04
CA GLY A 324 0.46 0.61 -2.24
C GLY A 324 -0.79 1.46 -2.20
N TRP A 325 -1.86 0.85 -2.70
CA TRP A 325 -3.16 1.51 -2.76
C TRP A 325 -3.73 1.78 -1.36
N PHE A 326 -3.50 0.89 -0.40
CA PHE A 326 -4.24 0.95 0.85
C PHE A 326 -3.76 2.09 1.77
N ARG A 327 -2.44 2.20 1.96
CA ARG A 327 -1.81 3.33 2.68
C ARG A 327 -2.16 4.66 2.02
N ARG A 328 -2.04 4.74 0.69
CA ARG A 328 -2.38 5.94 -0.08
C ARG A 328 -3.85 6.32 0.04
N TRP A 329 -4.77 5.35 0.01
CA TRP A 329 -6.20 5.63 0.17
C TRP A 329 -6.52 6.12 1.59
N LEU A 330 -6.00 5.47 2.62
CA LEU A 330 -6.16 5.90 4.02
C LEU A 330 -5.59 7.30 4.25
N ASP A 331 -4.37 7.54 3.79
CA ASP A 331 -3.68 8.81 3.97
C ASP A 331 -4.09 9.87 2.93
N ARG A 332 -4.92 9.60 1.91
CA ARG A 332 -5.38 10.65 0.99
C ARG A 332 -6.31 11.65 1.69
N ALA A 333 -6.12 12.94 1.50
CA ALA A 333 -7.07 13.94 1.99
C ALA A 333 -8.40 13.83 1.21
N GLY A 334 -9.53 13.74 1.92
CA GLY A 334 -10.88 13.64 1.35
C GLY A 334 -11.84 12.90 2.29
N GLY A 335 -13.14 13.12 2.14
CA GLY A 335 -14.15 12.61 3.07
C GLY A 335 -13.91 13.16 4.48
N ILE A 336 -13.76 12.29 5.47
CA ILE A 336 -13.42 12.68 6.86
C ILE A 336 -11.91 12.98 7.07
N GLY A 337 -11.13 13.04 5.99
CA GLY A 337 -9.71 13.35 6.03
C GLY A 337 -8.79 12.12 5.95
N ARG A 338 -7.54 12.31 6.38
CA ARG A 338 -6.53 11.25 6.46
C ARG A 338 -6.77 10.40 7.68
N ILE A 339 -6.75 9.08 7.49
CA ILE A 339 -6.90 8.08 8.54
C ILE A 339 -5.49 7.60 8.91
N PRO A 340 -4.98 7.94 10.11
CA PRO A 340 -3.73 7.37 10.61
C PRO A 340 -3.87 5.86 10.79
N TYR A 341 -2.77 5.12 10.71
CA TYR A 341 -2.84 3.67 10.71
C TYR A 341 -1.60 3.01 11.32
N LEU A 342 -1.77 1.73 11.65
CA LEU A 342 -0.70 0.74 11.78
C LEU A 342 -1.03 -0.45 10.90
N MET A 343 -0.11 -0.83 10.02
CA MET A 343 -0.24 -2.04 9.21
C MET A 343 0.36 -3.21 9.99
N VAL A 344 -0.51 -4.05 10.53
CA VAL A 344 -0.10 -5.18 11.37
C VAL A 344 0.09 -6.46 10.56
N GLY A 345 -0.54 -6.58 9.40
CA GLY A 345 -0.36 -7.70 8.48
C GLY A 345 0.93 -7.62 7.64
N VAL A 346 1.29 -8.73 6.98
CA VAL A 346 2.52 -8.86 6.16
C VAL A 346 2.23 -9.57 4.83
N PRO A 347 3.07 -9.43 3.79
CA PRO A 347 2.85 -10.12 2.53
C PRO A 347 2.69 -11.64 2.68
N GLY A 348 1.61 -12.20 2.13
CA GLY A 348 1.26 -13.62 2.27
C GLY A 348 0.38 -13.96 3.47
N ALA A 349 0.07 -12.99 4.34
CA ALA A 349 -0.80 -13.22 5.49
C ALA A 349 -2.16 -13.78 5.05
N GLY A 350 -2.66 -14.75 5.80
CA GLY A 350 -3.97 -15.36 5.60
C GLY A 350 -4.77 -15.33 6.89
N SER A 351 -6.10 -15.21 6.75
CA SER A 351 -7.04 -15.15 7.88
C SER A 351 -6.92 -16.40 8.76
N VAL A 352 -6.59 -17.55 8.15
CA VAL A 352 -6.38 -18.81 8.84
C VAL A 352 -5.23 -18.83 9.83
N ARG A 353 -4.23 -17.93 9.71
CA ARG A 353 -3.01 -17.95 10.55
C ARG A 353 -2.90 -16.79 11.53
N GLU A 354 -3.57 -15.69 11.24
CA GLU A 354 -3.50 -14.49 12.08
C GLU A 354 -3.96 -14.77 13.52
N TYR A 355 -3.06 -14.65 14.49
CA TYR A 355 -3.28 -14.92 15.93
C TYR A 355 -3.73 -16.35 16.28
N THR A 356 -3.25 -17.36 15.55
CA THR A 356 -3.54 -18.77 15.85
C THR A 356 -2.32 -19.67 15.57
N GLY A 357 -2.20 -20.80 16.28
CA GLY A 357 -1.06 -21.73 16.16
C GLY A 357 -0.46 -22.13 17.52
N SER A 358 0.83 -22.49 17.54
CA SER A 358 1.65 -22.70 18.75
C SER A 358 3.10 -22.19 18.60
N GLY A 359 3.70 -21.63 19.65
CA GLY A 359 5.09 -21.14 19.61
C GLY A 359 5.31 -19.99 18.62
N SER A 360 6.41 -20.02 17.86
CA SER A 360 6.75 -19.01 16.83
C SER A 360 5.73 -18.91 15.69
N SER A 361 4.85 -19.90 15.52
CA SER A 361 3.80 -19.88 14.50
C SER A 361 2.59 -19.01 14.83
N ILE A 362 2.36 -18.60 16.08
CA ILE A 362 1.16 -17.82 16.45
C ILE A 362 1.26 -16.35 16.00
N ALA A 363 2.48 -15.85 15.78
CA ALA A 363 2.76 -14.43 15.59
C ALA A 363 2.07 -13.51 16.62
N THR A 364 2.28 -13.80 17.91
CA THR A 364 1.69 -13.04 19.03
C THR A 364 2.44 -11.77 19.39
N ARG A 365 3.74 -11.64 19.11
CA ARG A 365 4.52 -10.48 19.58
C ARG A 365 3.94 -9.18 19.06
N ARG A 366 3.53 -9.14 17.79
CA ARG A 366 2.84 -7.97 17.20
C ARG A 366 1.62 -7.54 18.02
N ARG A 367 0.83 -8.50 18.50
CA ARG A 367 -0.33 -8.26 19.36
C ARG A 367 0.09 -7.83 20.76
N ASP A 368 1.09 -8.52 21.32
CA ASP A 368 1.55 -8.27 22.68
C ASP A 368 2.18 -6.87 22.81
N ILE A 369 2.87 -6.36 21.78
CA ILE A 369 3.39 -4.98 21.74
C ILE A 369 2.25 -3.96 21.70
N ILE A 370 1.16 -4.23 20.96
CA ILE A 370 -0.02 -3.36 20.99
C ILE A 370 -0.63 -3.33 22.41
N ARG A 371 -0.56 -4.45 23.16
CA ARG A 371 -0.98 -4.49 24.57
C ARG A 371 -0.05 -3.73 25.50
N GLU A 372 1.24 -3.71 25.23
CA GLU A 372 2.19 -2.88 26.00
C GLU A 372 1.80 -1.39 25.92
N ILE A 373 1.29 -0.93 24.77
CA ILE A 373 0.81 0.44 24.62
C ILE A 373 -0.33 0.74 25.60
N ILE A 374 -1.27 -0.19 25.80
CA ILE A 374 -2.38 -0.03 26.73
C ILE A 374 -1.88 0.34 28.14
N ALA A 375 -0.81 -0.31 28.59
CA ALA A 375 -0.27 -0.15 29.94
C ALA A 375 0.21 1.29 30.20
N PHE A 376 0.76 1.97 29.19
CA PHE A 376 1.15 3.38 29.28
C PHE A 376 0.15 4.34 28.61
N ASN A 377 -1.04 3.86 28.26
CA ASN A 377 -2.09 4.62 27.57
C ASN A 377 -3.42 4.62 28.34
N ASN A 378 -3.37 4.60 29.67
CA ASN A 378 -4.54 4.66 30.55
C ASN A 378 -5.62 3.62 30.21
N ASN A 379 -5.20 2.39 29.90
CA ASN A 379 -6.07 1.30 29.49
C ASN A 379 -6.85 1.54 28.17
N LYS A 380 -6.35 2.43 27.30
CA LYS A 380 -6.95 2.72 25.99
C LYS A 380 -6.10 2.19 24.84
N TRP A 381 -6.74 1.71 23.79
CA TRP A 381 -6.07 1.28 22.55
C TRP A 381 -5.49 2.49 21.79
N PRO A 382 -4.38 2.34 21.04
CA PRO A 382 -3.84 3.41 20.20
C PRO A 382 -4.54 3.57 18.84
N PHE A 383 -5.69 2.93 18.68
CA PHE A 383 -6.52 2.92 17.48
C PHE A 383 -8.00 2.88 17.87
N THR A 384 -8.89 3.07 16.90
CA THR A 384 -10.35 3.06 17.13
C THR A 384 -11.09 2.09 16.22
N VAL A 385 -10.50 1.70 15.09
CA VAL A 385 -11.15 0.82 14.10
C VAL A 385 -10.17 -0.23 13.60
N VAL A 386 -10.67 -1.41 13.29
CA VAL A 386 -9.95 -2.44 12.57
C VAL A 386 -10.33 -2.39 11.10
N ALA A 387 -9.32 -2.35 10.23
CA ALA A 387 -9.52 -2.51 8.80
C ALA A 387 -9.03 -3.91 8.38
N ASN A 388 -9.93 -4.76 7.90
CA ASN A 388 -9.64 -6.14 7.56
C ASN A 388 -9.68 -6.36 6.04
N GLN A 389 -8.50 -6.44 5.42
CA GLN A 389 -8.32 -6.74 4.00
C GLN A 389 -7.96 -8.21 3.75
N LEU A 390 -7.70 -9.00 4.80
CA LEU A 390 -7.29 -10.40 4.67
C LEU A 390 -8.35 -11.26 3.95
N GLY A 391 -7.89 -12.37 3.40
CA GLY A 391 -8.69 -13.32 2.64
C GLY A 391 -8.07 -13.67 1.29
N GLN A 392 -7.20 -12.83 0.72
CA GLN A 392 -6.65 -13.11 -0.60
C GLN A 392 -5.83 -14.41 -0.63
N ASN A 393 -5.05 -14.66 0.44
CA ASN A 393 -4.18 -15.84 0.57
C ASN A 393 -4.83 -17.05 1.25
N ASP A 394 -6.10 -16.95 1.64
CA ASP A 394 -6.88 -18.13 2.00
C ASP A 394 -7.27 -18.84 0.69
N THR A 395 -6.66 -19.99 0.39
CA THR A 395 -6.76 -20.64 -0.94
C THR A 395 -7.57 -21.93 -0.95
N SER A 396 -8.42 -22.15 0.07
CA SER A 396 -9.27 -23.33 0.14
C SER A 396 -10.25 -23.40 -1.03
N THR A 397 -10.43 -24.59 -1.60
CA THR A 397 -11.45 -24.89 -2.61
C THR A 397 -12.85 -25.09 -2.02
N SER A 398 -13.02 -24.95 -0.71
CA SER A 398 -14.31 -25.05 -0.02
C SER A 398 -14.69 -23.68 0.54
N TYR A 399 -15.83 -23.14 0.08
CA TYR A 399 -16.41 -21.92 0.63
C TYR A 399 -16.56 -21.98 2.16
N THR A 400 -17.00 -23.12 2.71
CA THR A 400 -17.19 -23.27 4.17
C THR A 400 -15.87 -23.12 4.91
N THR A 401 -14.80 -23.76 4.43
CA THR A 401 -13.48 -23.64 5.04
C THR A 401 -12.96 -22.21 4.92
N TRP A 402 -13.10 -21.62 3.73
CA TRP A 402 -12.65 -20.27 3.48
C TRP A 402 -13.38 -19.25 4.36
N PHE A 403 -14.71 -19.21 4.34
CA PHE A 403 -15.49 -18.16 5.01
C PHE A 403 -15.71 -18.44 6.49
N ASN A 404 -16.19 -19.64 6.84
CA ASN A 404 -16.52 -19.93 8.23
C ASN A 404 -15.26 -20.23 9.05
N THR A 405 -14.42 -21.14 8.57
CA THR A 405 -13.25 -21.59 9.34
C THR A 405 -12.15 -20.53 9.35
N ASN A 406 -11.83 -19.90 8.22
CA ASN A 406 -10.69 -18.98 8.16
C ASN A 406 -11.11 -17.54 8.46
N TYR A 407 -11.95 -16.94 7.61
CA TYR A 407 -12.29 -15.51 7.70
C TYR A 407 -13.07 -15.16 8.97
N ARG A 408 -14.18 -15.85 9.24
CA ARG A 408 -15.01 -15.56 10.42
C ARG A 408 -14.29 -15.90 11.73
N SER A 409 -13.46 -16.93 11.78
CA SER A 409 -12.65 -17.20 12.98
C SER A 409 -11.63 -16.09 13.25
N LEU A 410 -11.05 -15.48 12.22
CA LEU A 410 -10.23 -14.27 12.40
C LEU A 410 -11.04 -13.15 13.06
N VAL A 411 -12.24 -12.87 12.55
CA VAL A 411 -13.13 -11.84 13.10
C VAL A 411 -13.43 -12.13 14.57
N THR A 412 -13.73 -13.38 14.93
CA THR A 412 -13.91 -13.80 16.33
C THR A 412 -12.68 -13.53 17.18
N ARG A 413 -11.47 -13.85 16.68
CA ARG A 413 -10.21 -13.58 17.40
C ARG A 413 -9.95 -12.09 17.58
N ILE A 414 -10.23 -11.27 16.56
CA ILE A 414 -10.12 -9.81 16.65
C ILE A 414 -11.08 -9.25 17.70
N ARG A 415 -12.34 -9.71 17.72
CA ARG A 415 -13.31 -9.25 18.73
C ARG A 415 -12.97 -9.71 20.14
N ALA A 416 -12.39 -10.90 20.28
CA ALA A 416 -11.90 -11.38 21.57
C ALA A 416 -10.71 -10.54 22.08
N GLU A 417 -9.84 -10.11 21.16
CA GLU A 417 -8.66 -9.30 21.49
C GLU A 417 -9.01 -7.84 21.77
N TYR A 418 -9.80 -7.25 20.89
CA TYR A 418 -10.12 -5.83 20.86
C TYR A 418 -11.63 -5.66 21.05
N SER A 419 -12.10 -6.00 22.26
CA SER A 419 -13.53 -5.97 22.58
C SER A 419 -14.15 -4.60 22.27
N GLY A 420 -15.30 -4.61 21.58
CA GLY A 420 -16.02 -3.41 21.18
C GLY A 420 -15.45 -2.66 19.97
N VAL A 421 -14.32 -3.10 19.39
CA VAL A 421 -13.79 -2.43 18.20
C VAL A 421 -14.67 -2.67 16.99
N LYS A 422 -14.89 -1.60 16.20
CA LYS A 422 -15.52 -1.68 14.88
C LYS A 422 -14.58 -2.36 13.90
N ILE A 423 -15.08 -3.32 13.13
CA ILE A 423 -14.35 -4.03 12.07
C ILE A 423 -14.94 -3.63 10.72
N VAL A 424 -14.13 -2.99 9.88
CA VAL A 424 -14.50 -2.63 8.51
C VAL A 424 -13.74 -3.53 7.54
N ALA A 425 -14.48 -4.31 6.76
CA ALA A 425 -13.95 -5.28 5.83
C ALA A 425 -13.69 -4.69 4.43
N PHE A 426 -12.66 -5.20 3.78
CA PHE A 426 -12.34 -4.97 2.37
C PHE A 426 -12.39 -6.34 1.68
N PRO A 427 -13.46 -6.64 0.91
CA PRO A 427 -13.60 -7.95 0.27
C PRO A 427 -12.40 -8.29 -0.62
N PRO A 428 -11.97 -9.57 -0.65
CA PRO A 428 -10.90 -9.99 -1.53
C PRO A 428 -11.35 -10.01 -3.00
N LEU A 429 -10.38 -10.12 -3.91
CA LEU A 429 -10.59 -9.98 -5.34
C LEU A 429 -10.31 -11.29 -6.07
N GLY A 430 -10.88 -11.42 -7.27
CA GLY A 430 -10.50 -12.46 -8.22
C GLY A 430 -9.04 -12.31 -8.63
N ARG A 431 -8.38 -13.43 -8.92
CA ARG A 431 -7.02 -13.44 -9.48
C ARG A 431 -7.10 -13.93 -10.93
N THR A 432 -6.42 -13.24 -11.82
CA THR A 432 -6.37 -13.60 -13.24
C THR A 432 -5.00 -14.09 -13.69
N THR A 433 -4.98 -14.64 -14.88
CA THR A 433 -3.77 -14.90 -15.66
C THR A 433 -4.01 -14.45 -17.10
N SER A 434 -2.96 -13.95 -17.75
CA SER A 434 -2.97 -13.68 -19.18
C SER A 434 -2.37 -14.83 -20.00
N ALA A 435 -2.03 -15.97 -19.38
CA ALA A 435 -1.41 -17.11 -20.04
C ALA A 435 -2.43 -18.22 -20.30
N ARG A 436 -2.45 -18.73 -21.54
CA ARG A 436 -3.35 -19.81 -21.98
C ARG A 436 -2.57 -20.95 -22.60
N THR A 437 -2.98 -22.18 -22.33
CA THR A 437 -2.42 -23.36 -22.99
C THR A 437 -2.62 -23.29 -24.50
N VAL A 438 -1.58 -23.60 -25.26
CA VAL A 438 -1.57 -23.54 -26.73
C VAL A 438 -0.85 -24.77 -27.30
N THR A 439 -1.33 -25.27 -28.43
CA THR A 439 -0.62 -26.28 -29.24
C THR A 439 0.04 -25.61 -30.43
N LEU A 440 1.29 -25.95 -30.72
CA LEU A 440 2.04 -25.38 -31.85
C LEU A 440 2.42 -26.49 -32.85
N THR A 441 2.05 -26.29 -34.11
CA THR A 441 2.55 -27.09 -35.24
C THR A 441 3.24 -26.15 -36.22
N SER A 442 4.19 -26.63 -37.00
CA SER A 442 4.90 -25.81 -37.99
C SER A 442 5.02 -26.47 -39.35
N VAL A 443 5.06 -25.64 -40.40
CA VAL A 443 5.47 -26.01 -41.76
C VAL A 443 6.48 -24.96 -42.24
N GLY A 444 7.71 -25.40 -42.55
CA GLY A 444 8.79 -24.49 -42.90
C GLY A 444 9.09 -23.51 -41.76
N THR A 445 8.93 -22.21 -42.02
CA THR A 445 9.18 -21.11 -41.07
C THR A 445 7.89 -20.50 -40.49
N VAL A 446 6.74 -21.17 -40.67
CA VAL A 446 5.45 -20.70 -40.16
C VAL A 446 4.92 -21.66 -39.11
N VAL A 447 4.63 -21.13 -37.93
CA VAL A 447 3.94 -21.84 -36.85
C VAL A 447 2.45 -21.57 -36.93
N THR A 448 1.63 -22.62 -36.79
CA THR A 448 0.20 -22.53 -36.49
C THR A 448 -0.02 -22.83 -35.01
N ALA A 449 -0.51 -21.84 -34.29
CA ALA A 449 -0.86 -21.93 -32.89
C ALA A 449 -2.36 -22.14 -32.74
N THR A 450 -2.76 -23.12 -31.93
CA THR A 450 -4.17 -23.43 -31.62
C THR A 450 -4.44 -23.27 -30.14
N ILE A 451 -5.34 -22.37 -29.77
CA ILE A 451 -5.87 -22.19 -28.41
C ILE A 451 -7.26 -22.81 -28.37
N ALA A 452 -7.40 -23.98 -27.77
CA ALA A 452 -8.68 -24.71 -27.74
C ALA A 452 -9.81 -23.90 -27.08
N SER A 453 -9.49 -23.04 -26.11
CA SER A 453 -10.45 -22.15 -25.44
C SER A 453 -10.76 -20.85 -26.20
N GLY A 454 -10.30 -20.73 -27.46
CA GLY A 454 -10.53 -19.57 -28.32
C GLY A 454 -9.47 -18.47 -28.20
N ILE A 455 -9.38 -17.62 -29.22
CA ILE A 455 -8.41 -16.51 -29.27
C ILE A 455 -8.82 -15.28 -28.45
N ASN A 456 -10.07 -15.18 -27.99
CA ASN A 456 -10.56 -14.20 -27.01
C ASN A 456 -10.08 -12.76 -27.22
N GLY A 457 -10.27 -12.24 -28.44
CA GLY A 457 -9.99 -10.84 -28.77
C GLY A 457 -8.58 -10.56 -29.28
N LEU A 458 -7.72 -11.57 -29.46
CA LEU A 458 -6.47 -11.40 -30.22
C LEU A 458 -6.78 -10.87 -31.63
N VAL A 459 -5.89 -10.02 -32.15
CA VAL A 459 -5.99 -9.44 -33.48
C VAL A 459 -4.69 -9.61 -34.27
N THR A 460 -4.79 -9.63 -35.60
CA THR A 460 -3.62 -9.63 -36.49
C THR A 460 -2.75 -8.39 -36.23
N GLY A 461 -1.44 -8.57 -36.18
CA GLY A 461 -0.46 -7.52 -35.86
C GLY A 461 -0.17 -7.38 -34.36
N GLN A 462 -0.90 -8.06 -33.48
CA GLN A 462 -0.64 -8.02 -32.04
C GLN A 462 0.64 -8.80 -31.67
N THR A 463 1.36 -8.35 -30.65
CA THR A 463 2.41 -9.16 -30.02
C THR A 463 1.85 -10.13 -28.98
N VAL A 464 2.23 -11.40 -29.09
CA VAL A 464 1.92 -12.47 -28.14
C VAL A 464 3.22 -13.08 -27.65
N SER A 465 3.32 -13.38 -26.36
CA SER A 465 4.43 -14.13 -25.78
C SER A 465 4.14 -15.63 -25.87
N ILE A 466 5.04 -16.38 -26.49
CA ILE A 466 5.06 -17.84 -26.48
C ILE A 466 6.15 -18.32 -25.52
N ALA A 467 5.79 -19.19 -24.58
CA ALA A 467 6.72 -19.73 -23.59
C ALA A 467 6.41 -21.19 -23.25
N GLY A 468 7.43 -21.92 -22.79
CA GLY A 468 7.27 -23.29 -22.29
C GLY A 468 7.39 -24.40 -23.34
N ALA A 469 7.71 -24.06 -24.60
CA ALA A 469 8.11 -25.04 -25.59
C ALA A 469 9.52 -25.56 -25.29
N THR A 470 9.73 -26.87 -25.38
CA THR A 470 11.04 -27.52 -25.26
C THR A 470 11.97 -27.06 -26.39
N GLN A 471 11.43 -26.89 -27.59
CA GLN A 471 12.11 -26.34 -28.74
C GLN A 471 12.18 -24.81 -28.61
N THR A 472 13.37 -24.28 -28.31
CA THR A 472 13.55 -22.88 -27.92
C THR A 472 13.18 -21.89 -29.01
N GLU A 473 13.29 -22.29 -30.28
CA GLU A 473 12.95 -21.50 -31.46
C GLU A 473 11.46 -21.14 -31.56
N TYR A 474 10.57 -21.87 -30.89
CA TYR A 474 9.15 -21.53 -30.84
C TYR A 474 8.85 -20.42 -29.81
N ASN A 475 9.71 -20.26 -28.80
CA ASN A 475 9.48 -19.33 -27.70
C ASN A 475 9.88 -17.90 -28.09
N GLY A 476 9.23 -16.91 -27.48
CA GLY A 476 9.54 -15.49 -27.64
C GLY A 476 8.30 -14.61 -27.79
N ASN A 477 8.53 -13.31 -27.92
CA ASN A 477 7.48 -12.36 -28.29
C ASN A 477 7.35 -12.33 -29.81
N VAL A 478 6.19 -12.67 -30.33
CA VAL A 478 5.95 -12.82 -31.77
C VAL A 478 4.77 -11.97 -32.21
N VAL A 479 4.87 -11.41 -33.42
CA VAL A 479 3.75 -10.72 -34.08
C VAL A 479 2.90 -11.75 -34.79
N ILE A 480 1.60 -11.78 -34.48
CA ILE A 480 0.69 -12.83 -34.94
C ILE A 480 -0.17 -12.41 -36.14
N THR A 481 -0.63 -13.39 -36.90
CA THR A 481 -1.74 -13.26 -37.85
C THR A 481 -2.87 -14.16 -37.42
N VAL A 482 -4.01 -13.60 -37.03
CA VAL A 482 -5.20 -14.38 -36.65
C VAL A 482 -5.80 -15.00 -37.90
N THR A 483 -5.98 -16.32 -37.89
CA THR A 483 -6.50 -17.09 -39.04
C THR A 483 -7.88 -17.69 -38.78
N GLY A 484 -8.34 -17.69 -37.53
CA GLY A 484 -9.64 -18.23 -37.14
C GLY A 484 -9.99 -17.98 -35.67
N PRO A 485 -11.14 -18.49 -35.20
CA PRO A 485 -11.63 -18.26 -33.83
C PRO A 485 -10.77 -18.92 -32.74
N THR A 486 -9.95 -19.92 -33.10
CA THR A 486 -9.06 -20.66 -32.19
C THR A 486 -7.61 -20.67 -32.66
N THR A 487 -7.28 -20.05 -33.79
CA THR A 487 -5.99 -20.20 -34.45
C THR A 487 -5.36 -18.88 -34.86
N PHE A 488 -4.04 -18.82 -34.75
CA PHE A 488 -3.21 -17.77 -35.33
C PHE A 488 -1.90 -18.35 -35.83
N THR A 489 -1.20 -17.62 -36.68
CA THR A 489 0.14 -17.98 -37.16
C THR A 489 1.17 -16.93 -36.77
N TYR A 490 2.44 -17.35 -36.74
CA TYR A 490 3.59 -16.45 -36.62
C TYR A 490 4.82 -17.06 -37.29
N ASN A 491 5.78 -16.21 -37.64
CA ASN A 491 7.04 -16.64 -38.23
C ASN A 491 8.08 -16.93 -37.14
N PHE A 492 8.91 -17.93 -37.38
CA PHE A 492 10.04 -18.31 -36.52
C PHE A 492 11.22 -18.81 -37.38
N ALA A 493 12.30 -19.27 -36.74
CA ALA A 493 13.50 -19.74 -37.43
C ALA A 493 13.34 -21.09 -38.17
N GLY A 494 12.27 -21.85 -37.91
CA GLY A 494 12.12 -23.24 -38.37
C GLY A 494 12.49 -24.24 -37.27
N SER A 495 11.85 -25.42 -37.26
CA SER A 495 12.15 -26.51 -36.33
C SER A 495 12.11 -27.87 -37.02
N GLY A 496 12.94 -28.80 -36.55
CA GLY A 496 12.88 -30.21 -36.94
C GLY A 496 11.78 -31.00 -36.22
N THR A 497 11.13 -30.43 -35.20
CA THR A 497 10.08 -31.09 -34.40
C THR A 497 8.76 -30.34 -34.53
N SER A 498 7.71 -31.05 -34.94
CA SER A 498 6.33 -30.56 -35.05
C SER A 498 5.37 -31.73 -34.79
N PRO A 499 4.40 -31.62 -33.86
CA PRO A 499 4.13 -30.48 -32.98
C PRO A 499 5.27 -30.19 -31.98
N ALA A 500 5.36 -28.94 -31.51
CA ALA A 500 6.25 -28.61 -30.41
C ALA A 500 5.80 -29.31 -29.12
N THR A 501 6.75 -29.68 -28.26
CA THR A 501 6.49 -30.34 -26.98
C THR A 501 6.73 -29.39 -25.80
N GLY A 502 6.17 -29.72 -24.64
CA GLY A 502 6.32 -28.92 -23.41
C GLY A 502 4.97 -28.45 -22.84
N THR A 503 5.01 -27.66 -21.77
CA THR A 503 3.81 -26.98 -21.23
C THR A 503 3.75 -25.59 -21.84
N ILE A 504 3.25 -25.53 -23.07
CA ILE A 504 3.32 -24.32 -23.89
C ILE A 504 2.17 -23.39 -23.55
N THR A 505 2.50 -22.11 -23.40
CA THR A 505 1.54 -21.03 -23.14
C THR A 505 1.68 -19.91 -24.16
N ALA A 506 0.53 -19.34 -24.54
CA ALA A 506 0.41 -18.07 -25.24
C ALA A 506 -0.11 -17.01 -24.27
N GLY A 507 0.53 -15.84 -24.25
CA GLY A 507 0.09 -14.72 -23.41
C GLY A 507 0.01 -13.40 -24.17
N ASP A 508 -1.11 -12.70 -24.00
CA ASP A 508 -1.32 -11.36 -24.58
C ASP A 508 -0.64 -10.24 -23.79
N LEU A 509 0.11 -10.59 -22.75
CA LEU A 509 0.86 -9.67 -21.89
C LEU A 509 -0.05 -8.67 -21.14
N TYR A 510 -1.28 -9.08 -20.79
CA TYR A 510 -2.30 -8.23 -20.16
C TYR A 510 -2.68 -7.00 -21.01
N LEU A 511 -2.54 -7.08 -22.33
CA LEU A 511 -2.96 -6.00 -23.21
C LEU A 511 -4.48 -5.82 -23.16
N ARG A 512 -5.24 -6.92 -23.14
CA ARG A 512 -6.71 -6.95 -23.21
C ARG A 512 -7.31 -7.60 -21.98
N ALA A 513 -8.40 -7.05 -21.47
CA ALA A 513 -9.18 -7.67 -20.41
C ALA A 513 -9.88 -8.96 -20.89
N GLU A 514 -10.29 -9.00 -22.15
CA GLU A 514 -11.03 -10.12 -22.75
C GLU A 514 -10.16 -11.39 -22.87
N TYR A 515 -8.84 -11.24 -23.02
CA TYR A 515 -7.93 -12.38 -23.14
C TYR A 515 -7.67 -13.07 -21.80
N GLN A 516 -7.76 -12.35 -20.68
CA GLN A 516 -7.46 -12.90 -19.36
C GLN A 516 -8.34 -14.12 -19.04
N SER A 517 -7.88 -15.00 -18.17
CA SER A 517 -8.69 -16.06 -17.58
C SER A 517 -8.55 -16.01 -16.07
N PHE A 518 -9.53 -16.57 -15.37
CA PHE A 518 -9.43 -16.69 -13.93
C PHE A 518 -8.40 -17.74 -13.56
N SER A 519 -7.58 -17.43 -12.55
CA SER A 519 -6.66 -18.41 -11.99
C SER A 519 -7.43 -19.47 -11.18
N ALA A 520 -6.86 -20.68 -11.09
CA ALA A 520 -7.43 -21.75 -10.27
C ALA A 520 -7.61 -21.28 -8.81
N ASN A 521 -8.73 -21.66 -8.20
CA ASN A 521 -9.10 -21.41 -6.79
C ASN A 521 -9.30 -19.92 -6.41
N ASN A 522 -9.43 -19.01 -7.38
CA ASN A 522 -9.65 -17.57 -7.14
C ASN A 522 -10.48 -16.93 -8.27
N THR A 523 -11.57 -17.58 -8.69
CA THR A 523 -12.33 -17.18 -9.88
C THR A 523 -13.44 -16.18 -9.57
N TRP A 524 -13.76 -15.29 -10.54
CA TRP A 524 -14.76 -14.22 -10.39
C TRP A 524 -15.31 -13.75 -11.74
N PRO A 525 -16.60 -13.45 -11.98
CA PRO A 525 -17.78 -13.83 -11.22
C PRO A 525 -18.16 -15.24 -11.67
N SER A 526 -18.42 -16.18 -10.76
CA SER A 526 -18.54 -17.56 -11.24
C SER A 526 -19.78 -17.75 -12.12
N ASP A 527 -19.53 -18.50 -13.19
CA ASP A 527 -20.48 -19.28 -13.97
C ASP A 527 -21.08 -20.48 -13.18
N GLY A 528 -20.94 -20.50 -11.85
CA GLY A 528 -21.34 -21.60 -10.98
C GLY A 528 -20.30 -22.73 -10.84
N THR A 529 -19.14 -22.65 -11.50
CA THR A 529 -18.11 -23.71 -11.46
C THR A 529 -17.05 -23.52 -10.38
N ASP A 530 -17.01 -22.35 -9.73
CA ASP A 530 -16.07 -22.07 -8.64
C ASP A 530 -16.46 -22.76 -7.33
N ALA A 531 -15.77 -23.84 -6.99
CA ALA A 531 -15.97 -24.53 -5.71
C ALA A 531 -15.59 -23.66 -4.50
N SER A 532 -14.67 -22.69 -4.65
CA SER A 532 -14.23 -21.83 -3.53
C SER A 532 -15.30 -20.80 -3.14
N GLY A 533 -16.20 -20.45 -4.05
CA GLY A 533 -17.26 -19.47 -3.79
C GLY A 533 -16.72 -18.08 -3.43
N LYS A 534 -15.52 -17.69 -3.90
CA LYS A 534 -14.90 -16.41 -3.52
C LYS A 534 -15.72 -15.21 -3.99
N TRP A 535 -16.49 -15.39 -5.06
CA TRP A 535 -17.48 -14.42 -5.51
C TRP A 535 -18.63 -14.23 -4.53
N ARG A 536 -19.22 -15.34 -4.07
CA ARG A 536 -20.28 -15.37 -3.06
C ARG A 536 -19.81 -14.72 -1.76
N LEU A 537 -18.56 -14.99 -1.40
CA LEU A 537 -17.96 -14.40 -0.22
C LEU A 537 -17.99 -12.86 -0.23
N ARG A 538 -17.62 -12.22 -1.34
CA ARG A 538 -17.66 -10.74 -1.36
C ARG A 538 -19.08 -10.28 -1.06
N ASP A 539 -20.08 -10.93 -1.66
CA ASP A 539 -21.48 -10.60 -1.40
C ASP A 539 -21.85 -10.84 0.07
N ASP A 540 -21.35 -11.91 0.70
CA ASP A 540 -21.54 -12.18 2.12
C ASP A 540 -20.83 -11.17 3.05
N ILE A 541 -19.64 -10.70 2.68
CA ILE A 541 -18.95 -9.62 3.42
C ILE A 541 -19.74 -8.31 3.28
N LEU A 542 -20.18 -7.96 2.07
CA LEU A 542 -20.97 -6.75 1.83
C LEU A 542 -22.34 -6.81 2.52
N ALA A 543 -22.95 -7.99 2.59
CA ALA A 543 -24.17 -8.26 3.35
C ALA A 543 -23.92 -8.41 4.85
N LYS A 544 -22.65 -8.38 5.30
CA LYS A 544 -22.24 -8.53 6.71
C LYS A 544 -22.75 -9.84 7.31
N THR A 545 -22.85 -10.87 6.48
CA THR A 545 -23.43 -12.17 6.81
C THR A 545 -22.79 -12.74 8.07
N SER A 546 -23.61 -13.21 9.01
CA SER A 546 -23.17 -13.82 10.27
C SER A 546 -22.19 -12.96 11.08
N SER A 547 -22.37 -11.64 11.05
CA SER A 547 -21.54 -10.67 11.78
C SER A 547 -20.05 -10.75 11.43
N CYS A 548 -19.73 -11.10 10.19
CA CYS A 548 -18.35 -11.19 9.69
C CYS A 548 -17.63 -9.83 9.63
N CYS A 549 -18.34 -8.71 9.78
CA CYS A 549 -17.83 -7.36 9.96
C CYS A 549 -18.96 -6.45 10.47
N ASP A 550 -18.62 -5.22 10.87
CA ASP A 550 -19.59 -4.17 11.23
C ASP A 550 -19.92 -3.29 10.01
N ASP A 551 -18.94 -3.08 9.13
CA ASP A 551 -19.13 -2.45 7.84
C ASP A 551 -18.21 -3.04 6.77
N ALA A 552 -18.49 -2.71 5.50
CA ALA A 552 -17.69 -3.16 4.38
C ALA A 552 -17.51 -2.05 3.34
N ILE A 553 -16.30 -1.96 2.80
CA ILE A 553 -15.94 -1.05 1.71
C ILE A 553 -15.73 -1.90 0.47
N ASP A 554 -16.63 -1.74 -0.50
CA ASP A 554 -16.53 -2.42 -1.78
C ASP A 554 -15.50 -1.72 -2.66
N THR A 555 -14.34 -2.34 -2.84
CA THR A 555 -13.29 -1.80 -3.71
C THR A 555 -13.42 -2.29 -5.15
N TYR A 556 -14.31 -3.25 -5.41
CA TYR A 556 -14.33 -4.05 -6.64
C TYR A 556 -14.25 -3.23 -7.94
N SER A 557 -15.08 -2.20 -8.07
CA SER A 557 -15.14 -1.34 -9.28
C SER A 557 -13.83 -0.62 -9.58
N ALA A 558 -13.01 -0.35 -8.56
CA ALA A 558 -11.70 0.28 -8.71
C ALA A 558 -10.65 -0.70 -9.26
N TRP A 559 -10.84 -2.00 -9.03
CA TRP A 559 -9.88 -3.06 -9.36
C TRP A 559 -10.16 -3.75 -10.68
N VAL A 560 -11.42 -3.80 -11.13
CA VAL A 560 -11.78 -4.59 -12.31
C VAL A 560 -11.90 -3.77 -13.58
N SER A 561 -11.77 -4.46 -14.70
CA SER A 561 -12.09 -3.95 -16.03
C SER A 561 -13.58 -3.56 -16.10
N PRO A 562 -13.90 -2.39 -16.68
CA PRO A 562 -15.28 -2.05 -17.03
C PRO A 562 -15.82 -2.88 -18.22
N SER A 563 -14.95 -3.40 -19.10
CA SER A 563 -15.37 -4.24 -20.24
C SER A 563 -15.67 -5.68 -19.83
N ARG A 564 -15.04 -6.17 -18.76
CA ARG A 564 -15.23 -7.53 -18.26
C ARG A 564 -15.10 -7.63 -16.75
N GLY A 565 -16.16 -8.14 -16.12
CA GLY A 565 -16.18 -8.40 -14.68
C GLY A 565 -15.12 -9.43 -14.25
N GLY A 566 -14.47 -9.17 -13.13
CA GLY A 566 -13.59 -10.11 -12.43
C GLY A 566 -12.16 -10.19 -12.90
N VAL A 567 -11.85 -9.47 -13.98
CA VAL A 567 -10.50 -9.38 -14.51
C VAL A 567 -9.93 -7.99 -14.30
N TRP A 568 -8.60 -7.90 -14.34
CA TRP A 568 -7.93 -6.61 -14.30
C TRP A 568 -8.19 -5.83 -15.58
N PRO A 569 -8.17 -4.49 -15.53
CA PRO A 569 -8.10 -3.68 -16.73
C PRO A 569 -6.93 -4.14 -17.61
N GLY A 570 -7.16 -4.30 -18.91
CA GLY A 570 -6.08 -4.47 -19.87
C GLY A 570 -5.29 -3.16 -20.03
N MET A 571 -4.06 -3.22 -20.54
CA MET A 571 -3.28 -2.00 -20.84
C MET A 571 -3.98 -1.07 -21.85
N LEU A 572 -4.93 -1.57 -22.65
CA LEU A 572 -5.78 -0.75 -23.52
C LEU A 572 -6.81 0.10 -22.75
N GLU A 573 -7.16 -0.30 -21.53
CA GLU A 573 -8.14 0.40 -20.68
C GLU A 573 -7.47 1.34 -19.66
N LEU A 574 -6.14 1.33 -19.61
CA LEU A 574 -5.34 2.27 -18.81
C LEU A 574 -4.91 3.45 -19.67
N SER A 575 -4.79 4.63 -19.03
CA SER A 575 -4.28 5.82 -19.70
C SER A 575 -2.90 5.57 -20.31
N SER A 576 -2.72 6.04 -21.53
CA SER A 576 -1.48 5.94 -22.29
C SER A 576 -1.13 7.29 -22.89
N THR A 577 0.14 7.45 -23.28
CA THR A 577 0.61 8.63 -24.00
C THR A 577 1.29 8.20 -25.31
N THR A 578 1.77 9.16 -26.10
CA THR A 578 2.48 8.89 -27.35
C THR A 578 3.82 9.60 -27.39
N LEU A 579 4.78 9.02 -28.11
CA LEU A 579 6.03 9.71 -28.44
C LEU A 579 5.73 10.94 -29.28
N THR A 580 6.28 12.08 -28.87
CA THR A 580 6.24 13.34 -29.65
C THR A 580 7.48 13.52 -30.52
N GLN A 581 8.52 12.71 -30.29
CA GLN A 581 9.78 12.70 -31.03
C GLN A 581 10.19 11.25 -31.29
N GLN A 582 10.84 11.00 -32.42
CA GLN A 582 11.42 9.68 -32.70
C GLN A 582 12.58 9.43 -31.72
N ALA A 583 12.69 8.20 -31.23
CA ALA A 583 13.85 7.74 -30.47
C ALA A 583 14.54 6.57 -31.18
N GLY A 584 15.87 6.55 -31.14
CA GLY A 584 16.69 5.65 -31.96
C GLY A 584 16.69 6.06 -33.45
N THR A 585 17.78 5.72 -34.14
CA THR A 585 18.03 6.16 -35.52
C THR A 585 18.13 5.00 -36.51
N ASP A 586 18.88 3.96 -36.15
CA ASP A 586 19.36 2.92 -37.09
C ASP A 586 19.22 1.49 -36.56
N GLY A 587 18.65 1.31 -35.36
CA GLY A 587 18.57 -0.01 -34.73
C GLY A 587 19.86 -0.46 -34.04
N VAL A 588 20.92 0.37 -34.05
CA VAL A 588 22.25 0.06 -33.49
C VAL A 588 22.65 1.05 -32.41
N ALA A 589 22.48 2.35 -32.66
CA ALA A 589 22.79 3.40 -31.71
C ALA A 589 21.85 3.33 -30.50
N THR A 590 22.43 3.16 -29.32
CA THR A 590 21.66 3.06 -28.08
C THR A 590 21.31 4.42 -27.51
N TYR A 591 20.12 4.53 -26.94
CA TYR A 591 19.64 5.68 -26.20
C TYR A 591 18.93 5.21 -24.93
N ASN A 592 18.70 6.13 -23.99
CA ASN A 592 17.97 5.85 -22.75
C ASN A 592 16.89 6.89 -22.44
N GLN A 593 16.52 7.74 -23.40
CA GLN A 593 15.51 8.78 -23.21
C GLN A 593 14.47 8.78 -24.31
N ILE A 594 13.21 9.02 -23.93
CA ILE A 594 12.11 9.32 -24.84
C ILE A 594 11.38 10.58 -24.39
N VAL A 595 10.77 11.27 -25.36
CA VAL A 595 9.89 12.42 -25.10
C VAL A 595 8.47 12.05 -25.47
N VAL A 596 7.56 12.21 -24.51
CA VAL A 596 6.14 11.84 -24.64
C VAL A 596 5.23 13.06 -24.53
N ALA A 597 3.97 12.92 -24.91
CA ALA A 597 3.00 14.02 -24.79
C ALA A 597 2.62 14.32 -23.33
N ASP A 598 2.60 13.28 -22.48
CA ASP A 598 2.26 13.38 -21.06
C ASP A 598 2.98 12.28 -20.27
N ALA A 599 4.03 12.65 -19.53
CA ALA A 599 4.74 11.73 -18.66
C ALA A 599 4.13 11.62 -17.24
N SER A 600 3.13 12.44 -16.90
CA SER A 600 2.52 12.46 -15.56
C SER A 600 1.72 11.20 -15.24
N LEU A 601 1.37 10.42 -16.26
CA LEU A 601 0.75 9.09 -16.15
C LEU A 601 1.69 8.04 -15.53
N PHE A 602 2.96 8.39 -15.34
CA PHE A 602 4.00 7.47 -14.98
C PHE A 602 4.72 7.82 -13.69
N ARG A 603 5.37 6.82 -13.11
CA ARG A 603 6.20 6.92 -11.91
C ARG A 603 7.57 6.33 -12.17
N PRO A 604 8.63 6.81 -11.50
CA PRO A 604 9.93 6.14 -11.52
C PRO A 604 9.82 4.64 -11.21
N GLU A 605 10.73 3.87 -11.82
CA GLU A 605 11.02 2.45 -11.54
C GLU A 605 9.91 1.45 -11.87
N GLN A 606 8.80 1.95 -12.39
CA GLN A 606 7.77 1.12 -12.96
C GLN A 606 8.20 0.63 -14.36
N SER A 607 7.70 -0.55 -14.78
CA SER A 607 7.87 -0.98 -16.16
C SER A 607 6.93 -0.21 -17.10
N LEU A 608 7.40 0.09 -18.29
CA LEU A 608 6.64 0.72 -19.37
C LEU A 608 6.72 -0.16 -20.63
N ASN A 609 5.65 -0.19 -21.41
CA ASN A 609 5.60 -0.92 -22.67
C ASN A 609 5.33 0.06 -23.81
N ILE A 610 6.10 -0.04 -24.88
CA ILE A 610 6.02 0.82 -26.05
C ILE A 610 5.54 -0.01 -27.23
N TYR A 611 4.47 0.45 -27.86
CA TYR A 611 3.80 -0.20 -28.98
C TYR A 611 3.86 0.66 -30.24
N SER A 612 3.76 0.04 -31.41
CA SER A 612 3.61 0.75 -32.67
C SER A 612 2.32 1.57 -32.69
N GLY A 613 2.39 2.79 -33.23
CA GLY A 613 1.21 3.62 -33.46
C GLY A 613 0.51 3.29 -34.80
N PRO A 614 -0.75 3.68 -34.98
CA PRO A 614 -1.63 4.30 -33.97
C PRO A 614 -2.35 3.27 -33.07
N ASP A 615 -2.51 2.02 -33.53
CA ASP A 615 -3.37 1.04 -32.85
C ASP A 615 -2.80 0.54 -31.51
N GLY A 616 -1.48 0.60 -31.33
CA GLY A 616 -0.85 0.26 -30.05
C GLY A 616 -0.89 -1.23 -29.70
N ILE A 617 -0.81 -2.11 -30.71
CA ILE A 617 -0.97 -3.58 -30.55
C ILE A 617 0.33 -4.39 -30.76
N ALA A 618 1.27 -3.91 -31.58
CA ALA A 618 2.57 -4.56 -31.76
C ALA A 618 3.58 -3.96 -30.79
N ARG A 619 4.07 -4.75 -29.84
CA ARG A 619 5.02 -4.30 -28.83
C ARG A 619 6.41 -4.16 -29.45
N LEU A 620 6.96 -2.95 -29.40
CA LEU A 620 8.30 -2.62 -29.88
C LEU A 620 9.34 -2.76 -28.77
N SER A 621 9.00 -2.37 -27.54
CA SER A 621 9.96 -2.30 -26.45
C SER A 621 9.30 -2.41 -25.08
N THR A 622 10.03 -2.92 -24.10
CA THR A 622 9.70 -2.86 -22.68
C THR A 622 10.88 -2.24 -21.96
N GLN A 623 10.64 -1.21 -21.14
CA GLN A 623 11.68 -0.49 -20.42
C GLN A 623 11.28 -0.34 -18.94
N THR A 624 12.25 0.06 -18.12
CA THR A 624 12.02 0.45 -16.72
C THR A 624 12.41 1.92 -16.56
N ILE A 625 11.51 2.71 -15.99
CA ILE A 625 11.75 4.15 -15.80
C ILE A 625 12.84 4.35 -14.74
N ALA A 626 13.87 5.14 -15.03
CA ALA A 626 14.81 5.63 -14.03
C ALA A 626 14.34 6.95 -13.42
N SER A 627 13.92 7.89 -14.25
CA SER A 627 13.47 9.22 -13.82
C SER A 627 12.56 9.86 -14.86
N ILE A 628 11.82 10.87 -14.41
CA ILE A 628 10.93 11.68 -15.25
C ILE A 628 11.28 13.15 -15.00
N SER A 629 11.51 13.90 -16.07
CA SER A 629 11.74 15.35 -16.02
C SER A 629 10.91 16.03 -17.09
N GLY A 630 9.87 16.76 -16.66
CA GLY A 630 8.82 17.23 -17.56
C GLY A 630 8.21 16.06 -18.33
N ASN A 631 8.26 16.13 -19.65
CA ASN A 631 7.76 15.11 -20.57
C ASN A 631 8.83 14.14 -21.08
N THR A 632 10.02 14.18 -20.50
CA THR A 632 11.13 13.28 -20.84
C THR A 632 11.20 12.14 -19.82
N ILE A 633 11.15 10.90 -20.32
CA ILE A 633 11.32 9.68 -19.53
C ILE A 633 12.73 9.16 -19.79
N THR A 634 13.50 8.96 -18.73
CA THR A 634 14.82 8.30 -18.78
C THR A 634 14.68 6.85 -18.31
N TYR A 635 15.35 5.91 -18.97
CA TYR A 635 15.35 4.48 -18.62
C TYR A 635 16.52 4.11 -17.70
N GLN A 636 16.37 3.04 -16.93
CA GLN A 636 17.47 2.47 -16.13
C GLN A 636 18.57 1.84 -16.99
N GLY A 637 18.24 1.37 -18.20
CA GLY A 637 19.18 0.83 -19.18
C GLY A 637 19.20 1.64 -20.47
N SER A 638 19.73 1.05 -21.54
CA SER A 638 19.66 1.63 -22.88
C SER A 638 19.07 0.64 -23.89
N THR A 639 18.57 1.16 -25.00
CA THR A 639 18.00 0.36 -26.09
C THR A 639 18.37 0.98 -27.43
N ALA A 640 18.44 0.18 -28.48
CA ALA A 640 18.67 0.64 -29.85
C ALA A 640 17.39 0.55 -30.72
N VAL A 641 16.26 0.10 -30.15
CA VAL A 641 14.99 -0.05 -30.88
C VAL A 641 14.54 1.30 -31.44
N VAL A 642 14.27 1.37 -32.74
CA VAL A 642 13.72 2.60 -33.35
C VAL A 642 12.25 2.72 -32.97
N LEU A 643 11.90 3.86 -32.37
CA LEU A 643 10.55 4.19 -31.93
C LEU A 643 10.06 5.43 -32.68
N PRO A 644 9.22 5.28 -33.71
CA PRO A 644 8.67 6.40 -34.47
C PRO A 644 7.82 7.36 -33.61
N VAL A 645 7.67 8.61 -34.07
CA VAL A 645 6.66 9.54 -33.54
C VAL A 645 5.28 8.89 -33.60
N GLY A 646 4.48 9.07 -32.55
CA GLY A 646 3.16 8.45 -32.43
C GLY A 646 3.18 7.02 -31.88
N SER A 647 4.35 6.43 -31.60
CA SER A 647 4.43 5.18 -30.84
C SER A 647 3.71 5.33 -29.49
N VAL A 648 2.90 4.34 -29.11
CA VAL A 648 2.05 4.39 -27.93
C VAL A 648 2.83 3.88 -26.72
N VAL A 649 2.93 4.69 -25.67
CA VAL A 649 3.60 4.36 -24.41
C VAL A 649 2.55 4.06 -23.37
N ARG A 650 2.60 2.84 -22.80
CA ARG A 650 1.64 2.33 -21.83
C ARG A 650 2.34 2.00 -20.51
N PRO A 651 1.66 2.16 -19.37
CA PRO A 651 2.15 1.60 -18.12
C PRO A 651 2.16 0.07 -18.24
N GLY A 652 3.19 -0.57 -17.70
CA GLY A 652 3.11 -2.02 -17.53
C GLY A 652 2.13 -2.38 -16.42
N ILE A 653 1.71 -3.64 -16.45
CA ILE A 653 0.83 -4.25 -15.45
C ILE A 653 1.57 -5.45 -14.89
N SER A 654 1.33 -5.78 -13.62
CA SER A 654 1.93 -6.97 -13.02
C SER A 654 1.56 -8.22 -13.79
N THR A 655 2.56 -9.07 -14.04
CA THR A 655 2.38 -10.33 -14.76
C THR A 655 1.72 -11.41 -13.90
N ASP A 656 1.67 -11.24 -12.58
CA ASP A 656 1.09 -12.21 -11.66
C ASP A 656 -0.44 -12.13 -11.50
N GLY A 657 -1.06 -11.12 -12.12
CA GLY A 657 -2.51 -10.93 -12.19
C GLY A 657 -3.17 -10.65 -10.85
N VAL A 658 -2.41 -10.09 -9.88
CA VAL A 658 -2.94 -9.82 -8.53
C VAL A 658 -2.31 -8.59 -7.84
N HIS A 659 -1.03 -8.28 -8.03
CA HIS A 659 -0.38 -7.19 -7.29
C HIS A 659 -0.30 -5.88 -8.10
N PRO A 660 -0.89 -4.77 -7.63
CA PRO A 660 -0.91 -3.52 -8.39
C PRO A 660 0.40 -2.75 -8.20
N TRP A 661 0.82 -2.06 -9.25
CA TRP A 661 1.89 -1.06 -9.19
C TRP A 661 1.60 0.05 -10.20
N GLY A 662 2.28 1.19 -10.05
CA GLY A 662 2.19 2.30 -10.99
C GLY A 662 0.76 2.80 -11.21
N ALA A 663 0.38 2.97 -12.49
CA ALA A 663 -0.93 3.46 -12.90
C ALA A 663 -2.11 2.65 -12.33
N MET A 664 -1.94 1.35 -12.06
CA MET A 664 -3.01 0.56 -11.46
C MET A 664 -3.28 0.98 -10.00
N ILE A 665 -2.23 1.30 -9.22
CA ILE A 665 -2.43 1.83 -7.86
C ILE A 665 -3.20 3.14 -7.93
N ASP A 666 -2.86 4.01 -8.88
CA ASP A 666 -3.51 5.32 -9.02
C ASP A 666 -4.98 5.19 -9.40
N ARG A 667 -5.29 4.25 -10.31
CA ARG A 667 -6.68 3.86 -10.62
C ARG A 667 -7.41 3.39 -9.36
N ILE A 668 -6.83 2.48 -8.58
CA ILE A 668 -7.48 1.92 -7.38
C ILE A 668 -7.73 3.02 -6.34
N VAL A 669 -6.73 3.83 -6.03
CA VAL A 669 -6.82 4.91 -5.04
C VAL A 669 -7.83 5.98 -5.46
N ALA A 670 -7.96 6.26 -6.76
CA ALA A 670 -8.96 7.18 -7.28
C ALA A 670 -10.36 6.58 -7.40
N GLY A 671 -10.46 5.26 -7.64
CA GLY A 671 -11.73 4.56 -7.83
C GLY A 671 -12.47 4.24 -6.52
N ILE A 672 -11.77 4.17 -5.39
CA ILE A 672 -12.40 3.98 -4.08
C ILE A 672 -12.80 5.35 -3.50
N ALA A 673 -14.09 5.54 -3.27
CA ALA A 673 -14.62 6.82 -2.81
C ALA A 673 -14.00 7.23 -1.45
N GLN A 674 -13.64 8.51 -1.31
CA GLN A 674 -13.12 9.01 -0.03
C GLN A 674 -14.23 9.11 1.03
N SER A 675 -15.51 9.22 0.61
CA SER A 675 -16.67 9.19 1.51
C SER A 675 -16.83 7.85 2.23
N ASP A 676 -16.32 6.74 1.68
CA ASP A 676 -16.35 5.43 2.33
C ASP A 676 -15.57 5.41 3.66
N LYS A 677 -14.64 6.34 3.87
CA LYS A 677 -13.95 6.50 5.16
C LYS A 677 -14.91 6.80 6.31
N SER A 678 -16.09 7.35 6.05
CA SER A 678 -17.13 7.53 7.08
C SER A 678 -17.53 6.22 7.76
N LYS A 679 -17.38 5.08 7.07
CA LYS A 679 -17.62 3.75 7.65
C LYS A 679 -16.64 3.40 8.76
N PHE A 680 -15.52 4.09 8.88
CA PHE A 680 -14.55 3.90 9.96
C PHE A 680 -14.93 4.65 11.24
N VAL A 681 -15.89 5.58 11.20
CA VAL A 681 -16.35 6.32 12.39
C VAL A 681 -17.04 5.34 13.35
N VAL A 682 -16.64 5.41 14.63
CA VAL A 682 -17.13 4.56 15.72
C VAL A 682 -18.29 5.25 16.42
#